data_AF-A0A8J5GFI3-F1
#
_entry.id   AF-A0A8J5GFI3-F1
#
_cell.length_a   1.000
_cell.length_b   1.000
_cell.length_c   1.000
_cell.angle_alpha   90.00
_cell.angle_beta   90.00
_cell.angle_gamma   90.00
#
_symmetry.space_group_name_H-M   'P 1'
#
loop_
_entity.id
_entity.type
_entity.pdbx_description
1 polymer ?
#
loop_
_entity_poly.entity_id
_entity_poly.type
_entity_poly.pdbx_seq_one_letter_code
_entity_poly.pdbx_strand_id
1 'polypeptide(L)'
;MAPAVNERLELAKLCSGRNWSKAIRVLNSIIDKSSSVQDICNRAFCYSRLELHKHVIKDCDKALQLSPNALQAYILKGNAMSALGRKEEALHVWEQGYQNAISDSTDLKQLVELEELLGSAKEYQSFNSEDHVIDTISCETKVVVSEDHAVDSLSTDMSIAETKAIISEDGDSTSVTKIVISEDYVRDSLLQKTTTTEAEHVNSSTSTVTDKKLVNGHKSDTSGVELKLDDSIGMLSFYNETAKMGRKVFVTGLPKTKSISLDFRLSRGIAQVNEGNYGQAVSIFDQILRETPTYPEALIGRGTAFAFQRELNAAIADFSKAIQINPSAGEAWKRRGQARAALGDFMEANSWAIEDLTKGLEFELNSPDILHERGIVNFKFKDFNAAVDDLTRSINRDKKNKSAYTYLGLALAAIGEHDQAEEAHLKALQLDQNFVDAWAHLAQFYLDLGNTEKSMHCIEKLLAIEERFAKAYHLRGLLHHGTGQHRMAIKDLSVGLSIDSSNLECLYLRASCYHAIGEYGDAVKDYDAVLDLELDSMDKFVLQCLAFYQKEVALYTASKVNSEFCWFDIDGDIDPLFKEYWCKRQHPHYVCERVFRQPPLKESLKKGRLKKQDFVVTKHKHVLLQAADVLGQKVQYNCAAFLSNRRQATTLLQLVSQTCALPSNTRAHRSSCFLCTLANGILLVFHNLLAATLSNRLPLASLFAPEIMDLPMWTSEPELQSTYRMAGLAAIEVAQKVAKYWRFLRHANKNGKRNRKKERISMVSQNRGGVCCSTTGLSESSTLHSSNEERSASGRHLSWHDVYSIAVKWRQISEPCDPVVWINKLSEEFISGFGSHTPMLLGQAKVVRYFPNYSRTFDVAKSIIRDLKYVNNAEDRFIDLSDPDKLQKVGTIKHAGSCSDLYNVIGESFWVGTTCESTVFEGKRLEGTRITLQEMDKIGYDFAIRTPCTPPRWAEYSQEMAAAWEVSLLSLENTITLDAATLCNAYSSEVYSSNDVSALENVRDGILRMTYYWYNFMPLSRGSAVVGFVVLLGLLLAANMEFTGSIPPGIQVDWEAILSSNPDAFTASIKPWLYSNIRINTAWKEYPDVTLAFATTGAVIAALSSYDA
;
A
#
# COMPACT_ATOMS: atom_id res chain seq x y z
N MET A 1 -36.11 -50.57 56.17
CA MET A 1 -35.61 -50.37 54.79
C MET A 1 -36.28 -49.19 54.06
N ALA A 2 -37.62 -49.08 54.04
CA ALA A 2 -38.34 -48.02 53.30
C ALA A 2 -37.74 -46.58 53.28
N PRO A 3 -37.36 -45.94 54.42
CA PRO A 3 -36.89 -44.55 54.38
C PRO A 3 -35.58 -44.35 53.60
N ALA A 4 -34.64 -45.29 53.69
CA ALA A 4 -33.33 -45.18 53.05
C ALA A 4 -33.40 -45.23 51.51
N VAL A 5 -34.41 -45.92 50.95
CA VAL A 5 -34.65 -45.94 49.49
C VAL A 5 -35.15 -44.56 49.01
N ASN A 6 -35.96 -43.88 49.83
CA ASN A 6 -36.53 -42.58 49.47
C ASN A 6 -35.45 -41.48 49.45
N GLU A 7 -34.55 -41.47 50.45
CA GLU A 7 -33.40 -40.54 50.50
C GLU A 7 -32.45 -40.72 49.29
N ARG A 8 -32.27 -41.95 48.81
CA ARG A 8 -31.48 -42.23 47.59
C ARG A 8 -32.14 -41.71 46.33
N LEU A 9 -33.47 -41.85 46.21
CA LEU A 9 -34.23 -41.34 45.08
C LEU A 9 -34.27 -39.80 45.06
N GLU A 10 -34.34 -39.17 46.25
CA GLU A 10 -34.22 -37.72 46.40
C GLU A 10 -32.83 -37.22 46.02
N LEU A 11 -31.77 -37.88 46.51
CA LEU A 11 -30.39 -37.54 46.15
C LEU A 11 -30.16 -37.57 44.63
N ALA A 12 -30.63 -38.62 43.94
CA ALA A 12 -30.51 -38.72 42.49
C ALA A 12 -31.15 -37.53 41.75
N LYS A 13 -32.36 -37.12 42.17
CA LYS A 13 -33.07 -35.95 41.63
C LYS A 13 -32.37 -34.62 41.93
N LEU A 14 -31.76 -34.49 43.12
CA LEU A 14 -31.00 -33.29 43.49
C LEU A 14 -29.69 -33.17 42.70
N CYS A 15 -29.03 -34.28 42.41
CA CYS A 15 -27.83 -34.31 41.56
C CYS A 15 -28.16 -34.02 40.09
N SER A 16 -29.22 -34.60 39.52
CA SER A 16 -29.64 -34.28 38.14
C SER A 16 -30.09 -32.81 38.02
N GLY A 17 -30.79 -32.29 39.03
CA GLY A 17 -31.15 -30.87 39.14
C GLY A 17 -30.01 -29.94 39.60
N ARG A 18 -28.75 -30.38 39.58
CA ARG A 18 -27.53 -29.63 39.96
C ARG A 18 -27.60 -28.91 41.33
N ASN A 19 -28.46 -29.36 42.24
CA ASN A 19 -28.75 -28.69 43.51
C ASN A 19 -27.80 -29.15 44.64
N TRP A 20 -26.49 -28.95 44.43
CA TRP A 20 -25.42 -29.55 45.23
C TRP A 20 -25.53 -29.28 46.73
N SER A 21 -25.96 -28.08 47.13
CA SER A 21 -26.09 -27.70 48.54
C SER A 21 -27.23 -28.44 49.27
N LYS A 22 -28.28 -28.88 48.55
CA LYS A 22 -29.30 -29.79 49.09
C LYS A 22 -28.83 -31.24 49.03
N ALA A 23 -28.17 -31.65 47.94
CA ALA A 23 -27.59 -33.00 47.80
C ALA A 23 -26.63 -33.32 48.96
N ILE A 24 -25.78 -32.36 49.37
CA ILE A 24 -24.88 -32.49 50.53
C ILE A 24 -25.65 -32.71 51.85
N ARG A 25 -26.83 -32.10 52.05
CA ARG A 25 -27.65 -32.33 53.25
C ARG A 25 -28.22 -33.75 53.30
N VAL A 26 -28.69 -34.25 52.16
CA VAL A 26 -29.16 -35.65 52.04
C VAL A 26 -28.00 -36.63 52.20
N LEU A 27 -26.83 -36.34 51.61
CA LEU A 27 -25.61 -37.12 51.79
C LEU A 27 -25.13 -37.15 53.25
N ASN A 28 -25.27 -36.06 54.01
CA ASN A 28 -24.98 -36.09 55.46
C ASN A 28 -25.92 -37.06 56.19
N SER A 29 -27.24 -36.97 55.96
CA SER A 29 -28.23 -37.91 56.51
C SER A 29 -27.89 -39.38 56.17
N ILE A 30 -27.39 -39.64 54.96
CA ILE A 30 -26.98 -40.98 54.52
C ILE A 30 -25.65 -41.42 55.18
N ILE A 31 -24.63 -40.57 55.21
CA ILE A 31 -23.30 -40.88 55.75
C ILE A 31 -23.35 -41.08 57.28
N ASP A 32 -24.20 -40.33 57.99
CA ASP A 32 -24.40 -40.46 59.43
C ASP A 32 -25.15 -41.77 59.80
N LYS A 33 -25.85 -42.40 58.85
CA LYS A 33 -26.51 -43.71 59.00
C LYS A 33 -25.68 -44.88 58.47
N SER A 34 -24.86 -44.64 57.45
CA SER A 34 -24.02 -45.65 56.79
C SER A 34 -22.83 -44.99 56.09
N SER A 35 -21.63 -45.12 56.67
CA SER A 35 -20.40 -44.51 56.13
C SER A 35 -19.78 -45.32 54.99
N SER A 36 -20.48 -45.42 53.86
CA SER A 36 -19.93 -46.00 52.62
C SER A 36 -18.89 -45.06 52.00
N VAL A 37 -17.78 -45.63 51.51
CA VAL A 37 -16.71 -44.89 50.81
C VAL A 37 -17.26 -44.15 49.58
N GLN A 38 -18.19 -44.78 48.85
CA GLN A 38 -18.82 -44.18 47.67
C GLN A 38 -19.62 -42.92 48.02
N ASP A 39 -20.27 -42.88 49.20
CA ASP A 39 -21.08 -41.73 49.61
C ASP A 39 -20.22 -40.55 50.06
N ILE A 40 -19.09 -40.84 50.70
CA ILE A 40 -18.07 -39.84 51.03
C ILE A 40 -17.46 -39.27 49.75
N CYS A 41 -17.18 -40.11 48.73
CA CYS A 41 -16.73 -39.65 47.41
C CYS A 41 -17.80 -38.83 46.66
N ASN A 42 -19.08 -39.25 46.72
CA ASN A 42 -20.20 -38.49 46.17
C ASN A 42 -20.32 -37.10 46.84
N ARG A 43 -20.11 -37.01 48.16
CA ARG A 43 -20.12 -35.72 48.87
C ARG A 43 -18.90 -34.86 48.54
N ALA A 44 -17.72 -35.46 48.40
CA ALA A 44 -16.52 -34.77 47.89
C ALA A 44 -16.74 -34.21 46.48
N PHE A 45 -17.38 -34.96 45.57
CA PHE A 45 -17.78 -34.47 44.25
C PHE A 45 -18.75 -33.28 44.35
N CYS A 46 -19.78 -33.35 45.19
CA CYS A 46 -20.70 -32.22 45.40
C CYS A 46 -19.99 -30.98 45.99
N TYR A 47 -19.00 -31.15 46.88
CA TYR A 47 -18.16 -30.04 47.34
C TYR A 47 -17.25 -29.49 46.24
N SER A 48 -16.76 -30.33 45.33
CA SER A 48 -15.95 -29.89 44.19
C SER A 48 -16.75 -29.09 43.17
N ARG A 49 -18.05 -29.40 42.99
CA ARG A 49 -18.99 -28.59 42.18
C ARG A 49 -19.47 -27.31 42.86
N LEU A 50 -18.91 -26.98 44.03
CA LEU A 50 -19.10 -25.73 44.77
C LEU A 50 -17.76 -25.05 45.12
N GLU A 51 -16.65 -25.47 44.51
CA GLU A 51 -15.29 -24.93 44.72
C GLU A 51 -14.81 -24.97 46.20
N LEU A 52 -15.45 -25.81 47.02
CA LEU A 52 -15.15 -25.97 48.45
C LEU A 52 -13.96 -26.93 48.66
N HIS A 53 -12.85 -26.72 47.95
CA HIS A 53 -11.70 -27.63 47.84
C HIS A 53 -11.16 -28.17 49.17
N LYS A 54 -11.16 -27.36 50.25
CA LYS A 54 -10.76 -27.80 51.60
C LYS A 54 -11.67 -28.90 52.18
N HIS A 55 -12.96 -28.91 51.82
CA HIS A 55 -13.91 -29.97 52.19
C HIS A 55 -13.75 -31.20 51.29
N VAL A 56 -13.46 -31.01 49.99
CA VAL A 56 -13.14 -32.10 49.06
C VAL A 56 -11.96 -32.92 49.58
N ILE A 57 -10.84 -32.26 49.91
CA ILE A 57 -9.64 -32.93 50.44
C ILE A 57 -9.98 -33.69 51.73
N LYS A 58 -10.69 -33.07 52.69
CA LYS A 58 -11.06 -33.71 53.96
C LYS A 58 -11.94 -34.96 53.79
N ASP A 59 -12.90 -34.94 52.86
CA ASP A 59 -13.72 -36.12 52.57
C ASP A 59 -12.94 -37.18 51.78
N CYS A 60 -12.06 -36.79 50.85
CA CYS A 60 -11.19 -37.72 50.14
C CYS A 60 -10.19 -38.41 51.09
N ASP A 61 -9.58 -37.67 52.02
CA ASP A 61 -8.71 -38.24 53.06
C ASP A 61 -9.48 -39.26 53.93
N LYS A 62 -10.73 -38.96 54.30
CA LYS A 62 -11.59 -39.90 55.02
C LYS A 62 -11.97 -41.12 54.17
N ALA A 63 -12.18 -40.95 52.86
CA ALA A 63 -12.45 -42.05 51.94
C ALA A 63 -11.22 -42.98 51.78
N LEU A 64 -10.03 -42.41 51.63
CA LEU A 64 -8.77 -43.16 51.50
C LEU A 64 -8.37 -43.88 52.79
N GLN A 65 -8.69 -43.32 53.97
CA GLN A 65 -8.56 -44.01 55.26
C GLN A 65 -9.49 -45.23 55.40
N LEU A 66 -10.60 -45.29 54.65
CA LEU A 66 -11.57 -46.38 54.67
C LEU A 66 -11.36 -47.40 53.53
N SER A 67 -10.81 -46.96 52.39
CA SER A 67 -10.36 -47.82 51.29
C SER A 67 -9.22 -47.15 50.50
N PRO A 68 -7.97 -47.63 50.63
CA PRO A 68 -6.83 -47.15 49.84
C PRO A 68 -6.93 -47.39 48.33
N ASN A 69 -7.91 -48.19 47.87
CA ASN A 69 -8.12 -48.51 46.46
C ASN A 69 -9.20 -47.60 45.81
N ALA A 70 -9.69 -46.58 46.52
CA ALA A 70 -10.74 -45.67 46.05
C ALA A 70 -10.21 -44.64 45.02
N LEU A 71 -10.01 -45.06 43.77
CA LEU A 71 -9.39 -44.26 42.70
C LEU A 71 -10.04 -42.88 42.50
N GLN A 72 -11.38 -42.81 42.53
CA GLN A 72 -12.16 -41.56 42.49
C GLN A 72 -11.73 -40.52 43.56
N ALA A 73 -11.29 -40.96 44.74
CA ALA A 73 -10.84 -40.08 45.82
C ALA A 73 -9.45 -39.47 45.56
N TYR A 74 -8.55 -40.21 44.89
CA TYR A 74 -7.26 -39.65 44.43
C TYR A 74 -7.48 -38.57 43.36
N ILE A 75 -8.33 -38.84 42.36
CA ILE A 75 -8.68 -37.87 41.31
C ILE A 75 -9.25 -36.58 41.93
N LEU A 76 -10.28 -36.70 42.78
CA LEU A 76 -10.92 -35.54 43.42
C LEU A 76 -9.97 -34.78 44.36
N LYS A 77 -9.09 -35.47 45.09
CA LYS A 77 -8.09 -34.85 45.98
C LYS A 77 -7.01 -34.10 45.19
N GLY A 78 -6.45 -34.72 44.14
CA GLY A 78 -5.44 -34.09 43.29
C GLY A 78 -6.00 -32.87 42.55
N ASN A 79 -7.20 -32.98 41.97
CA ASN A 79 -7.89 -31.85 41.32
C ASN A 79 -8.13 -30.70 42.32
N ALA A 80 -8.52 -31.00 43.57
CA ALA A 80 -8.71 -30.00 44.62
C ALA A 80 -7.39 -29.40 45.16
N MET A 81 -6.26 -30.12 45.10
CA MET A 81 -4.94 -29.58 45.44
C MET A 81 -4.37 -28.71 44.32
N SER A 82 -4.54 -29.12 43.05
CA SER A 82 -4.16 -28.34 41.87
C SER A 82 -4.92 -27.00 41.81
N ALA A 83 -6.23 -27.01 42.05
CA ALA A 83 -7.06 -25.80 42.16
C ALA A 83 -6.68 -24.88 43.34
N LEU A 84 -5.99 -25.41 44.36
CA LEU A 84 -5.40 -24.63 45.47
C LEU A 84 -3.94 -24.21 45.20
N GLY A 85 -3.44 -24.38 43.97
CA GLY A 85 -2.07 -24.03 43.57
C GLY A 85 -1.00 -25.05 43.99
N ARG A 86 -1.36 -26.12 44.70
CA ARG A 86 -0.43 -27.11 45.28
C ARG A 86 -0.12 -28.21 44.26
N LYS A 87 0.45 -27.82 43.11
CA LYS A 87 0.67 -28.69 41.94
C LYS A 87 1.53 -29.94 42.24
N GLU A 88 2.60 -29.79 43.02
CA GLU A 88 3.49 -30.91 43.38
C GLU A 88 2.78 -31.96 44.25
N GLU A 89 1.95 -31.52 45.20
CA GLU A 89 1.15 -32.43 46.02
C GLU A 89 0.04 -33.09 45.20
N ALA A 90 -0.54 -32.39 44.22
CA ALA A 90 -1.50 -32.98 43.29
C ALA A 90 -0.87 -34.09 42.44
N LEU A 91 0.33 -33.86 41.88
CA LEU A 91 1.14 -34.87 41.18
C LEU A 91 1.35 -36.11 42.05
N HIS A 92 1.89 -35.95 43.26
CA HIS A 92 2.15 -37.06 44.18
C HIS A 92 0.87 -37.82 44.56
N VAL A 93 -0.26 -37.13 44.75
CA VAL A 93 -1.56 -37.76 45.00
C VAL A 93 -2.06 -38.56 43.78
N TRP A 94 -1.92 -38.06 42.56
CA TRP A 94 -2.29 -38.80 41.36
C TRP A 94 -1.37 -40.01 41.14
N GLU A 95 -0.06 -39.89 41.36
CA GLU A 95 0.89 -41.01 41.24
C GLU A 95 0.60 -42.11 42.27
N GLN A 96 0.27 -41.76 43.52
CA GLN A 96 -0.18 -42.74 44.51
C GLN A 96 -1.47 -43.48 44.07
N GLY A 97 -2.42 -42.77 43.46
CA GLY A 97 -3.61 -43.39 42.89
C GLY A 97 -3.29 -44.37 41.76
N TYR A 98 -2.35 -44.01 40.88
CA TYR A 98 -1.97 -44.82 39.71
C TYR A 98 -1.22 -46.10 40.13
N GLN A 99 -0.26 -45.98 41.06
CA GLN A 99 0.45 -47.15 41.62
C GLN A 99 -0.51 -48.14 42.31
N ASN A 100 -1.50 -47.66 43.07
CA ASN A 100 -2.52 -48.51 43.68
C ASN A 100 -3.50 -49.12 42.65
N ALA A 101 -3.75 -48.44 41.52
CA ALA A 101 -4.65 -48.93 40.47
C ALA A 101 -4.04 -50.05 39.61
N ILE A 102 -2.73 -50.03 39.39
CA ILE A 102 -1.99 -51.06 38.62
C ILE A 102 -2.18 -52.47 39.20
N SER A 103 -2.32 -52.59 40.52
CA SER A 103 -2.39 -53.90 41.19
C SER A 103 -3.79 -54.55 41.24
N ASP A 104 -4.89 -53.80 41.11
CA ASP A 104 -6.23 -54.30 41.50
C ASP A 104 -7.43 -53.66 40.76
N SER A 105 -7.24 -52.74 39.81
CA SER A 105 -8.37 -51.95 39.27
C SER A 105 -9.23 -52.67 38.23
N THR A 106 -10.57 -52.61 38.44
CA THR A 106 -11.58 -53.15 37.50
C THR A 106 -12.28 -52.08 36.65
N ASP A 107 -11.98 -50.78 36.88
CA ASP A 107 -12.62 -49.66 36.18
C ASP A 107 -11.60 -48.86 35.36
N LEU A 108 -11.43 -49.30 34.11
CA LEU A 108 -10.51 -48.71 33.13
C LEU A 108 -10.76 -47.22 32.87
N LYS A 109 -11.98 -46.69 33.10
CA LYS A 109 -12.29 -45.30 32.76
C LYS A 109 -11.58 -44.32 33.71
N GLN A 110 -11.60 -44.60 35.01
CA GLN A 110 -10.93 -43.76 36.00
C GLN A 110 -9.40 -43.86 35.92
N LEU A 111 -8.87 -44.97 35.39
CA LEU A 111 -7.43 -45.13 35.18
C LEU A 111 -6.92 -44.25 34.03
N VAL A 112 -7.66 -44.16 32.92
CA VAL A 112 -7.32 -43.26 31.79
C VAL A 112 -7.44 -41.79 32.19
N GLU A 113 -8.50 -41.39 32.91
CA GLU A 113 -8.66 -40.03 33.45
C GLU A 113 -7.46 -39.63 34.34
N LEU A 114 -6.92 -40.58 35.11
CA LEU A 114 -5.74 -40.36 35.95
C LEU A 114 -4.43 -40.29 35.15
N GLU A 115 -4.31 -41.07 34.06
CA GLU A 115 -3.15 -41.07 33.16
C GLU A 115 -3.05 -39.75 32.37
N GLU A 116 -4.17 -39.20 31.91
CA GLU A 116 -4.27 -37.87 31.28
C GLU A 116 -3.88 -36.73 32.25
N LEU A 117 -4.34 -36.80 33.50
CA LEU A 117 -3.95 -35.86 34.56
C LEU A 117 -2.46 -35.96 34.91
N LEU A 118 -1.86 -37.17 34.87
CA LEU A 118 -0.43 -37.36 35.09
C LEU A 118 0.43 -36.90 33.92
N GLY A 119 -0.02 -37.07 32.68
CA GLY A 119 0.67 -36.56 31.49
C GLY A 119 0.76 -35.04 31.49
N SER A 120 -0.40 -34.38 31.51
CA SER A 120 -0.52 -32.91 31.51
C SER A 120 0.21 -32.25 32.70
N ALA A 121 0.24 -32.88 33.87
CA ALA A 121 0.97 -32.36 35.02
C ALA A 121 2.50 -32.53 34.92
N LYS A 122 3.00 -33.52 34.17
CA LYS A 122 4.44 -33.74 33.95
C LYS A 122 5.03 -32.85 32.86
N GLU A 123 4.25 -32.51 31.84
CA GLU A 123 4.61 -31.47 30.86
C GLU A 123 4.89 -30.12 31.56
N TYR A 124 4.07 -29.76 32.56
CA TYR A 124 4.29 -28.60 33.42
C TYR A 124 5.56 -28.67 34.30
N GLN A 125 6.11 -29.86 34.55
CA GLN A 125 7.42 -30.00 35.22
C GLN A 125 8.58 -29.86 34.24
N SER A 126 8.49 -30.40 33.02
CA SER A 126 9.56 -30.23 32.02
C SER A 126 9.80 -28.75 31.68
N PHE A 127 8.74 -27.96 31.46
CA PHE A 127 8.87 -26.53 31.20
C PHE A 127 9.53 -25.75 32.34
N ASN A 128 9.29 -26.13 33.60
CA ASN A 128 9.95 -25.50 34.76
C ASN A 128 11.41 -25.97 34.97
N SER A 129 11.88 -26.99 34.26
CA SER A 129 13.24 -27.52 34.40
C SER A 129 14.24 -26.92 33.40
N GLU A 130 13.79 -26.26 32.34
CA GLU A 130 14.66 -25.64 31.32
C GLU A 130 15.05 -24.18 31.66
N ASP A 131 14.27 -23.47 32.48
CA ASP A 131 14.50 -22.05 32.83
C ASP A 131 15.64 -21.81 33.86
N HIS A 132 16.36 -22.86 34.30
CA HIS A 132 17.36 -22.79 35.38
C HIS A 132 18.72 -23.48 35.10
N VAL A 133 19.19 -23.49 33.84
CA VAL A 133 20.59 -23.92 33.51
C VAL A 133 21.29 -23.00 32.50
N ILE A 134 21.74 -21.82 32.96
CA ILE A 134 22.97 -21.16 32.48
C ILE A 134 23.74 -20.67 33.73
N ASP A 135 25.07 -20.60 33.63
CA ASP A 135 26.02 -20.13 34.66
C ASP A 135 26.12 -20.93 35.98
N THR A 136 26.58 -22.18 35.88
CA THR A 136 27.76 -22.57 36.68
C THR A 136 28.58 -23.68 36.00
N ILE A 137 29.90 -23.50 35.91
CA ILE A 137 30.85 -24.54 35.47
C ILE A 137 31.46 -25.20 36.71
N SER A 138 31.25 -26.51 36.93
CA SER A 138 32.29 -27.46 37.37
C SER A 138 31.80 -28.90 37.60
N CYS A 139 32.68 -29.84 37.27
CA CYS A 139 32.70 -31.25 37.67
C CYS A 139 33.27 -31.38 39.12
N GLU A 140 33.21 -32.48 39.89
CA GLU A 140 32.71 -33.84 39.63
C GLU A 140 32.45 -34.65 40.94
N THR A 141 31.99 -35.89 40.76
CA THR A 141 32.10 -37.15 41.56
C THR A 141 32.54 -37.17 43.06
N LYS A 142 31.83 -37.96 43.88
CA LYS A 142 32.18 -38.37 45.27
C LYS A 142 33.12 -39.59 45.31
N VAL A 143 34.12 -39.66 46.23
CA VAL A 143 34.53 -40.91 46.96
C VAL A 143 35.16 -40.61 48.35
N VAL A 144 34.42 -40.92 49.42
CA VAL A 144 34.76 -41.74 50.62
C VAL A 144 36.22 -41.78 51.21
N VAL A 145 36.40 -41.13 52.39
CA VAL A 145 37.10 -41.60 53.65
C VAL A 145 38.61 -41.33 53.96
N SER A 146 38.81 -40.54 55.03
CA SER A 146 39.78 -40.52 56.17
C SER A 146 41.31 -40.24 56.08
N GLU A 147 41.71 -39.32 56.98
CA GLU A 147 42.93 -39.26 57.84
C GLU A 147 44.27 -38.66 57.33
N ASP A 148 44.37 -37.34 57.58
CA ASP A 148 45.44 -36.60 58.28
C ASP A 148 46.84 -36.28 57.68
N HIS A 149 47.08 -34.97 57.57
CA HIS A 149 48.33 -34.21 57.82
C HIS A 149 49.65 -34.65 57.13
N ALA A 150 50.34 -33.86 56.28
CA ALA A 150 50.41 -32.40 56.14
C ALA A 150 51.39 -31.95 55.01
N VAL A 151 51.51 -30.61 54.82
CA VAL A 151 52.53 -29.84 54.05
C VAL A 151 52.29 -29.71 52.53
N ASP A 152 52.17 -28.45 52.07
CA ASP A 152 51.90 -28.06 50.67
C ASP A 152 53.13 -28.05 49.74
N SER A 153 52.95 -28.46 48.47
CA SER A 153 53.79 -27.95 47.35
C SER A 153 53.15 -28.09 45.95
N LEU A 154 53.00 -26.94 45.29
CA LEU A 154 53.07 -26.63 43.84
C LEU A 154 53.02 -27.73 42.73
N SER A 155 52.11 -27.49 41.76
CA SER A 155 52.37 -27.29 40.31
C SER A 155 52.25 -28.41 39.22
N THR A 156 51.83 -27.93 38.02
CA THR A 156 52.09 -28.40 36.62
C THR A 156 51.41 -29.65 36.01
N ASP A 157 50.43 -29.38 35.14
CA ASP A 157 50.42 -29.59 33.67
C ASP A 157 50.63 -30.96 32.95
N MET A 158 49.74 -31.17 31.96
CA MET A 158 49.96 -31.70 30.59
C MET A 158 50.13 -33.21 30.24
N SER A 159 49.13 -33.69 29.48
CA SER A 159 49.25 -34.14 28.06
C SER A 159 49.34 -35.64 27.62
N ILE A 160 48.52 -35.96 26.60
CA ILE A 160 48.84 -36.73 25.35
C ILE A 160 48.96 -38.29 25.34
N ALA A 161 48.59 -38.87 24.17
CA ALA A 161 48.98 -40.17 23.55
C ALA A 161 48.12 -41.48 23.67
N GLU A 162 47.33 -41.72 22.61
CA GLU A 162 47.54 -42.77 21.55
C GLU A 162 47.57 -44.32 21.77
N THR A 163 46.86 -45.00 20.85
CA THR A 163 47.17 -46.28 20.11
C THR A 163 46.66 -47.68 20.52
N LYS A 164 46.40 -48.45 19.43
CA LYS A 164 46.46 -49.93 19.21
C LYS A 164 45.21 -50.82 19.42
N ALA A 165 45.16 -51.85 18.56
CA ALA A 165 44.24 -52.99 18.47
C ALA A 165 45.04 -54.24 18.02
N ILE A 166 44.53 -55.48 18.15
CA ILE A 166 44.99 -56.72 17.44
C ILE A 166 44.16 -58.00 17.83
N ILE A 167 43.69 -58.79 16.82
CA ILE A 167 43.60 -60.29 16.69
C ILE A 167 42.80 -61.09 17.77
N SER A 168 42.00 -62.18 17.55
CA SER A 168 41.63 -63.09 16.42
C SER A 168 40.16 -63.67 16.58
N GLU A 169 39.63 -64.85 16.18
CA GLU A 169 40.07 -66.15 15.53
C GLU A 169 38.84 -66.93 14.91
N ASP A 170 39.06 -68.19 14.47
CA ASP A 170 38.21 -69.37 14.09
C ASP A 170 36.69 -69.47 14.44
N GLY A 171 35.84 -70.31 13.80
CA GLY A 171 36.01 -71.24 12.65
C GLY A 171 34.86 -72.28 12.49
N ASP A 172 34.66 -72.84 11.28
CA ASP A 172 33.84 -74.02 10.88
C ASP A 172 32.29 -74.10 11.19
N SER A 173 31.45 -74.95 10.56
CA SER A 173 31.38 -75.51 9.18
C SER A 173 30.01 -76.22 8.90
N THR A 174 29.60 -76.38 7.61
CA THR A 174 28.57 -77.34 7.08
C THR A 174 27.08 -77.24 7.53
N SER A 175 26.03 -77.69 6.80
CA SER A 175 25.81 -78.06 5.37
C SER A 175 24.32 -78.33 5.02
N VAL A 176 23.90 -78.08 3.74
CA VAL A 176 22.87 -78.87 2.96
C VAL A 176 21.38 -78.75 3.42
N THR A 177 20.30 -78.68 2.59
CA THR A 177 19.97 -79.22 1.23
C THR A 177 19.09 -78.29 0.37
N LYS A 178 18.77 -78.67 -0.89
CA LYS A 178 17.91 -77.99 -1.90
C LYS A 178 16.46 -78.54 -1.94
N ILE A 179 15.49 -77.80 -2.51
CA ILE A 179 14.29 -78.20 -3.34
C ILE A 179 13.22 -77.07 -3.37
N VAL A 180 12.46 -76.74 -4.44
CA VAL A 180 12.65 -76.83 -5.92
C VAL A 180 11.61 -75.93 -6.69
N ILE A 181 11.73 -75.85 -8.02
CA ILE A 181 10.89 -75.27 -9.12
C ILE A 181 9.38 -75.68 -9.04
N SER A 182 8.32 -75.09 -9.63
CA SER A 182 8.07 -74.44 -10.97
C SER A 182 6.74 -73.60 -10.94
N GLU A 183 6.48 -72.57 -11.78
CA GLU A 183 5.78 -72.57 -13.11
C GLU A 183 4.26 -72.98 -13.06
N ASP A 184 3.28 -72.46 -13.84
CA ASP A 184 3.32 -71.50 -14.97
C ASP A 184 1.95 -70.85 -15.36
N TYR A 185 1.99 -69.82 -16.23
CA TYR A 185 1.00 -69.39 -17.27
C TYR A 185 -0.45 -68.89 -16.92
N VAL A 186 -1.21 -68.15 -17.78
CA VAL A 186 -1.00 -67.02 -18.75
C VAL A 186 -2.32 -66.69 -19.54
N ARG A 187 -2.46 -65.47 -20.13
CA ARG A 187 -3.52 -64.98 -21.09
C ARG A 187 -4.96 -64.85 -20.53
N ASP A 188 -5.95 -64.17 -21.15
CA ASP A 188 -6.17 -63.07 -22.14
C ASP A 188 -7.72 -62.84 -22.15
N SER A 189 -8.39 -61.79 -22.68
CA SER A 189 -8.09 -60.41 -23.09
C SER A 189 -9.42 -59.70 -23.47
N LEU A 190 -9.46 -58.35 -23.53
CA LEU A 190 -10.42 -57.53 -24.34
C LEU A 190 -11.94 -57.60 -23.94
N LEU A 191 -12.88 -56.70 -24.33
CA LEU A 191 -12.91 -55.54 -25.25
C LEU A 191 -14.03 -54.51 -24.85
N GLN A 192 -13.69 -53.20 -24.80
CA GLN A 192 -14.48 -51.98 -25.16
C GLN A 192 -16.00 -51.73 -24.86
N LYS A 193 -16.29 -50.46 -24.44
CA LYS A 193 -17.41 -49.54 -24.87
C LYS A 193 -18.87 -49.83 -24.40
N THR A 194 -19.85 -48.88 -24.34
CA THR A 194 -19.92 -47.38 -24.39
C THR A 194 -21.29 -46.82 -23.90
N THR A 195 -21.31 -45.53 -23.51
CA THR A 195 -22.35 -44.47 -23.72
C THR A 195 -23.80 -44.54 -23.15
N THR A 196 -24.09 -43.56 -22.27
CA THR A 196 -25.18 -42.53 -22.28
C THR A 196 -26.67 -42.83 -21.97
N THR A 197 -27.35 -41.77 -21.49
CA THR A 197 -28.81 -41.44 -21.49
C THR A 197 -29.79 -42.33 -20.69
N GLU A 198 -30.98 -41.89 -20.25
CA GLU A 198 -31.46 -40.61 -19.64
C GLU A 198 -32.95 -40.81 -19.21
N ALA A 199 -33.49 -39.98 -18.30
CA ALA A 199 -34.94 -39.85 -17.97
C ALA A 199 -35.65 -41.12 -17.38
N GLU A 200 -36.84 -41.09 -16.74
CA GLU A 200 -37.70 -40.00 -16.26
C GLU A 200 -38.61 -40.39 -15.06
N HIS A 201 -39.39 -39.42 -14.56
CA HIS A 201 -40.27 -39.32 -13.38
C HIS A 201 -41.33 -40.42 -13.02
N VAL A 202 -41.91 -40.26 -11.81
CA VAL A 202 -43.37 -40.30 -11.43
C VAL A 202 -43.74 -41.16 -10.19
N ASN A 203 -43.90 -40.45 -9.06
CA ASN A 203 -44.96 -40.50 -8.02
C ASN A 203 -45.62 -41.79 -7.45
N SER A 204 -45.47 -41.91 -6.11
CA SER A 204 -46.54 -41.98 -5.08
C SER A 204 -47.41 -43.24 -4.80
N SER A 205 -47.22 -43.74 -3.56
CA SER A 205 -48.26 -43.94 -2.51
C SER A 205 -49.14 -45.22 -2.42
N THR A 206 -49.31 -45.68 -1.16
CA THR A 206 -50.36 -46.57 -0.61
C THR A 206 -50.43 -48.04 -1.09
N SER A 207 -50.78 -49.06 -0.27
CA SER A 207 -50.90 -49.20 1.20
C SER A 207 -51.12 -50.70 1.60
N THR A 208 -51.26 -51.00 2.91
CA THR A 208 -52.09 -52.10 3.51
C THR A 208 -51.66 -53.59 3.31
N VAL A 209 -51.87 -54.59 4.21
CA VAL A 209 -52.26 -54.66 5.66
C VAL A 209 -52.04 -56.09 6.26
N THR A 210 -52.32 -56.27 7.58
CA THR A 210 -52.35 -57.52 8.43
C THR A 210 -51.05 -57.98 9.13
N ASP A 211 -51.03 -58.50 10.38
CA ASP A 211 -52.05 -58.52 11.47
C ASP A 211 -51.47 -58.85 12.88
N LYS A 212 -52.09 -58.32 13.97
CA LYS A 212 -52.34 -58.90 15.34
C LYS A 212 -51.16 -59.50 16.19
N LYS A 213 -51.11 -59.43 17.55
CA LYS A 213 -51.98 -58.85 18.62
C LYS A 213 -51.29 -58.88 20.02
N LEU A 214 -51.56 -57.87 20.88
CA LEU A 214 -51.66 -57.92 22.38
C LEU A 214 -50.38 -58.28 23.22
N VAL A 215 -50.14 -57.86 24.48
CA VAL A 215 -50.92 -57.17 25.56
C VAL A 215 -50.05 -56.08 26.26
N ASN A 216 -50.70 -55.09 26.90
CA ASN A 216 -50.27 -54.05 27.90
C ASN A 216 -48.90 -54.17 28.64
N GLY A 217 -48.27 -53.07 29.10
CA GLY A 217 -48.64 -51.64 28.98
C GLY A 217 -47.97 -50.71 30.03
N HIS A 218 -48.51 -49.48 30.14
CA HIS A 218 -48.13 -48.33 31.00
C HIS A 218 -47.14 -47.25 30.47
N LYS A 219 -47.67 -46.02 30.54
CA LYS A 219 -47.13 -44.65 30.33
C LYS A 219 -45.96 -44.32 31.31
N SER A 220 -45.21 -43.21 31.22
CA SER A 220 -45.46 -41.90 30.55
C SER A 220 -44.17 -41.07 30.27
N ASP A 221 -44.11 -40.45 29.10
CA ASP A 221 -43.82 -39.03 28.81
C ASP A 221 -42.70 -38.21 29.54
N THR A 222 -41.71 -37.82 28.71
CA THR A 222 -41.18 -36.44 28.45
C THR A 222 -40.17 -35.67 29.33
N SER A 223 -39.25 -35.01 28.60
CA SER A 223 -38.49 -33.75 28.88
C SER A 223 -37.21 -33.81 29.74
N GLY A 224 -36.20 -32.97 29.41
CA GLY A 224 -35.02 -32.80 30.30
C GLY A 224 -33.62 -32.44 29.73
N VAL A 225 -33.49 -31.90 28.52
CA VAL A 225 -32.42 -30.97 28.02
C VAL A 225 -31.03 -30.92 28.73
N GLU A 226 -29.98 -31.22 27.94
CA GLU A 226 -28.56 -30.76 28.02
C GLU A 226 -27.67 -31.05 29.25
N LEU A 227 -26.35 -31.22 29.00
CA LEU A 227 -25.34 -30.18 29.32
C LEU A 227 -23.92 -30.50 28.82
N LYS A 228 -23.22 -29.44 28.38
CA LYS A 228 -21.81 -29.42 27.93
C LYS A 228 -20.80 -29.88 29.00
N LEU A 229 -19.62 -30.25 28.52
CA LEU A 229 -18.34 -29.67 28.97
C LEU A 229 -17.39 -29.55 27.76
N ASP A 230 -16.61 -28.47 27.72
CA ASP A 230 -15.71 -28.11 26.61
C ASP A 230 -14.26 -28.59 26.88
N ASP A 231 -13.45 -28.61 25.80
CA ASP A 231 -11.99 -28.37 25.64
C ASP A 231 -11.04 -28.39 26.87
N SER A 232 -9.77 -28.80 26.77
CA SER A 232 -8.80 -28.76 25.65
C SER A 232 -7.72 -29.86 25.88
N ILE A 233 -6.79 -30.18 24.96
CA ILE A 233 -5.58 -29.40 24.59
C ILE A 233 -5.09 -29.88 23.22
N GLY A 234 -4.48 -28.98 22.45
CA GLY A 234 -3.56 -29.36 21.36
C GLY A 234 -2.70 -28.19 20.91
N MET A 235 -1.37 -28.28 21.13
CA MET A 235 -0.35 -27.55 20.36
C MET A 235 1.06 -27.98 20.80
N LEU A 236 1.76 -28.72 19.95
CA LEU A 236 3.23 -28.67 19.83
C LEU A 236 3.65 -29.48 18.60
N SER A 237 4.50 -28.88 17.77
CA SER A 237 5.22 -29.58 16.71
C SER A 237 6.71 -29.28 16.86
N PHE A 238 7.52 -30.34 16.83
CA PHE A 238 8.98 -30.24 16.74
C PHE A 238 9.46 -31.29 15.76
N TYR A 239 10.33 -30.89 14.84
CA TYR A 239 11.01 -31.80 13.94
C TYR A 239 12.08 -32.58 14.71
N ASN A 240 12.09 -33.91 14.55
CA ASN A 240 13.28 -34.73 14.75
C ASN A 240 13.17 -36.01 13.93
N GLU A 241 13.79 -36.04 12.75
CA GLU A 241 14.07 -37.31 12.07
C GLU A 241 15.25 -38.00 12.75
N THR A 242 15.01 -39.12 13.45
CA THR A 242 16.02 -40.16 13.65
C THR A 242 15.39 -41.48 14.07
N ALA A 243 16.13 -42.57 13.87
CA ALA A 243 15.86 -43.92 14.41
C ALA A 243 14.50 -44.56 14.07
N LYS A 244 14.41 -45.17 12.88
CA LYS A 244 13.56 -46.36 12.69
C LYS A 244 14.01 -47.47 13.65
N MET A 245 13.18 -47.84 14.62
CA MET A 245 13.17 -49.19 15.18
C MET A 245 11.74 -49.64 15.48
N GLY A 246 11.34 -50.76 14.90
CA GLY A 246 9.94 -51.18 14.87
C GLY A 246 9.53 -52.05 16.06
N ARG A 247 8.55 -51.60 16.85
CA ARG A 247 7.65 -52.52 17.57
C ARG A 247 6.37 -52.70 16.77
N LYS A 248 6.28 -53.81 16.03
CA LYS A 248 5.00 -54.29 15.49
C LYS A 248 4.11 -54.70 16.67
N VAL A 249 3.23 -53.82 17.12
CA VAL A 249 2.07 -54.22 17.90
C VAL A 249 1.18 -55.04 16.98
N PHE A 250 1.15 -56.36 17.19
CA PHE A 250 0.17 -57.21 16.53
C PHE A 250 -1.22 -56.85 17.07
N VAL A 251 -2.00 -56.11 16.28
CA VAL A 251 -3.44 -55.97 16.53
C VAL A 251 -4.08 -57.32 16.27
N THR A 252 -4.18 -58.14 17.31
CA THR A 252 -4.93 -59.41 17.28
C THR A 252 -6.37 -59.13 16.88
N GLY A 253 -6.88 -59.92 15.92
CA GLY A 253 -8.06 -59.54 15.15
C GLY A 253 -9.30 -59.20 15.99
N LEU A 254 -9.71 -57.93 15.93
CA LEU A 254 -11.04 -57.51 16.37
C LEU A 254 -12.12 -58.21 15.52
N PRO A 255 -13.20 -58.75 16.12
CA PRO A 255 -14.28 -59.34 15.36
C PRO A 255 -15.01 -58.28 14.52
N LYS A 256 -15.39 -58.63 13.28
CA LYS A 256 -16.05 -57.75 12.30
C LYS A 256 -17.53 -57.43 12.65
N THR A 257 -17.81 -56.95 13.86
CA THR A 257 -19.17 -56.60 14.34
C THR A 257 -19.19 -55.55 15.47
N LYS A 258 -18.28 -54.58 15.43
CA LYS A 258 -18.45 -53.30 16.16
C LYS A 258 -18.23 -52.14 15.19
N SER A 259 -19.12 -51.16 15.21
CA SER A 259 -18.91 -49.89 14.50
C SER A 259 -17.70 -49.16 15.11
N ILE A 260 -16.89 -48.56 14.24
CA ILE A 260 -15.85 -47.63 14.69
C ILE A 260 -16.56 -46.39 15.24
N SER A 261 -16.18 -45.91 16.43
CA SER A 261 -16.88 -44.78 17.05
C SER A 261 -16.92 -43.57 16.12
N LEU A 262 -18.00 -42.78 16.24
CA LEU A 262 -18.16 -41.53 15.50
C LEU A 262 -16.96 -40.60 15.78
N ASP A 263 -16.61 -40.46 17.06
CA ASP A 263 -15.52 -39.62 17.56
C ASP A 263 -14.17 -40.07 17.00
N PHE A 264 -13.86 -41.38 17.02
CA PHE A 264 -12.61 -41.90 16.41
C PHE A 264 -12.54 -41.60 14.90
N ARG A 265 -13.66 -41.67 14.19
CA ARG A 265 -13.71 -41.31 12.77
C ARG A 265 -13.53 -39.81 12.56
N LEU A 266 -14.12 -38.98 13.43
CA LEU A 266 -13.95 -37.52 13.43
C LEU A 266 -12.49 -37.13 13.69
N SER A 267 -11.87 -37.64 14.77
CA SER A 267 -10.47 -37.41 15.12
C SER A 267 -9.53 -37.84 14.01
N ARG A 268 -9.78 -38.99 13.36
CA ARG A 268 -9.00 -39.42 12.19
C ARG A 268 -9.19 -38.49 10.99
N GLY A 269 -10.41 -37.97 10.77
CA GLY A 269 -10.66 -36.96 9.73
C GLY A 269 -9.85 -35.69 9.97
N ILE A 270 -9.87 -35.18 11.21
CA ILE A 270 -9.11 -33.98 11.63
C ILE A 270 -7.59 -34.22 11.49
N ALA A 271 -7.08 -35.38 11.90
CA ALA A 271 -5.68 -35.76 11.69
C ALA A 271 -5.30 -35.74 10.20
N GLN A 272 -6.15 -36.26 9.30
CA GLN A 272 -5.92 -36.18 7.86
C GLN A 272 -5.96 -34.75 7.30
N VAL A 273 -6.69 -33.80 7.91
CA VAL A 273 -6.57 -32.37 7.55
C VAL A 273 -5.21 -31.82 7.96
N ASN A 274 -4.77 -32.11 9.19
CA ASN A 274 -3.51 -31.62 9.74
C ASN A 274 -2.27 -32.22 9.03
N GLU A 275 -2.39 -33.44 8.50
CA GLU A 275 -1.38 -34.08 7.65
C GLU A 275 -1.36 -33.56 6.19
N GLY A 276 -2.30 -32.69 5.80
CA GLY A 276 -2.46 -32.23 4.40
C GLY A 276 -3.16 -33.23 3.47
N ASN A 277 -3.64 -34.36 3.99
CA ASN A 277 -4.33 -35.42 3.26
C ASN A 277 -5.81 -35.09 2.98
N TYR A 278 -6.10 -33.88 2.48
CA TYR A 278 -7.45 -33.30 2.41
C TYR A 278 -8.48 -34.19 1.71
N GLY A 279 -8.14 -34.84 0.59
CA GLY A 279 -9.05 -35.75 -0.10
C GLY A 279 -9.43 -37.00 0.71
N GLN A 280 -8.53 -37.49 1.57
CA GLN A 280 -8.85 -38.56 2.52
C GLN A 280 -9.71 -38.04 3.68
N ALA A 281 -9.41 -36.83 4.18
CA ALA A 281 -10.21 -36.16 5.20
C ALA A 281 -11.67 -35.97 4.73
N VAL A 282 -11.89 -35.39 3.54
CA VAL A 282 -13.21 -35.24 2.91
C VAL A 282 -13.91 -36.60 2.83
N SER A 283 -13.25 -37.65 2.34
CA SER A 283 -13.85 -39.00 2.26
C SER A 283 -14.25 -39.59 3.61
N ILE A 284 -13.53 -39.26 4.69
CA ILE A 284 -13.86 -39.67 6.07
C ILE A 284 -15.06 -38.86 6.59
N PHE A 285 -15.08 -37.54 6.39
CA PHE A 285 -16.23 -36.72 6.78
C PHE A 285 -17.48 -37.07 5.94
N ASP A 286 -17.34 -37.45 4.68
CA ASP A 286 -18.44 -37.96 3.84
C ASP A 286 -18.99 -39.31 4.32
N GLN A 287 -18.18 -40.15 4.98
CA GLN A 287 -18.68 -41.36 5.63
C GLN A 287 -19.50 -40.99 6.88
N ILE A 288 -19.01 -40.04 7.67
CA ILE A 288 -19.73 -39.52 8.84
C ILE A 288 -21.06 -38.87 8.42
N LEU A 289 -21.03 -37.92 7.48
CA LEU A 289 -22.19 -37.14 7.04
C LEU A 289 -23.22 -37.96 6.23
N ARG A 290 -22.91 -39.19 5.82
CA ARG A 290 -23.90 -40.17 5.31
C ARG A 290 -24.64 -40.90 6.44
N GLU A 291 -24.02 -41.07 7.60
CA GLU A 291 -24.63 -41.68 8.79
C GLU A 291 -25.35 -40.63 9.66
N THR A 292 -24.74 -39.44 9.82
CA THR A 292 -25.25 -38.31 10.60
C THR A 292 -25.19 -37.00 9.78
N PRO A 293 -26.14 -36.76 8.85
CA PRO A 293 -26.12 -35.60 7.94
C PRO A 293 -26.21 -34.21 8.58
N THR A 294 -26.41 -34.16 9.90
CA THR A 294 -26.58 -32.96 10.73
C THR A 294 -25.54 -32.89 11.86
N TYR A 295 -24.33 -33.44 11.66
CA TYR A 295 -23.25 -33.41 12.65
C TYR A 295 -22.31 -32.21 12.39
N PRO A 296 -22.34 -31.13 13.20
CA PRO A 296 -21.64 -29.88 12.89
C PRO A 296 -20.12 -30.05 12.75
N GLU A 297 -19.51 -30.88 13.59
CA GLU A 297 -18.07 -31.04 13.69
C GLU A 297 -17.49 -31.68 12.42
N ALA A 298 -18.23 -32.60 11.78
CA ALA A 298 -17.84 -33.17 10.49
C ALA A 298 -18.12 -32.22 9.32
N LEU A 299 -19.10 -31.31 9.40
CA LEU A 299 -19.28 -30.24 8.42
C LEU A 299 -18.14 -29.20 8.52
N ILE A 300 -17.74 -28.82 9.73
CA ILE A 300 -16.60 -27.93 9.97
C ILE A 300 -15.30 -28.60 9.49
N GLY A 301 -15.08 -29.88 9.80
CA GLY A 301 -13.93 -30.64 9.31
C GLY A 301 -13.87 -30.73 7.79
N ARG A 302 -14.98 -31.05 7.13
CA ARG A 302 -15.06 -31.14 5.65
C ARG A 302 -14.91 -29.79 4.98
N GLY A 303 -15.59 -28.76 5.49
CA GLY A 303 -15.44 -27.38 5.02
C GLY A 303 -14.01 -26.87 5.17
N THR A 304 -13.31 -27.24 6.24
CA THR A 304 -11.90 -26.88 6.44
C THR A 304 -10.99 -27.60 5.43
N ALA A 305 -11.25 -28.87 5.13
CA ALA A 305 -10.54 -29.59 4.06
C ALA A 305 -10.77 -28.95 2.68
N PHE A 306 -12.02 -28.60 2.33
CA PHE A 306 -12.34 -27.86 1.11
C PHE A 306 -11.64 -26.49 1.05
N ALA A 307 -11.57 -25.76 2.17
CA ALA A 307 -10.89 -24.47 2.22
C ALA A 307 -9.38 -24.59 1.91
N PHE A 308 -8.70 -25.61 2.46
CA PHE A 308 -7.30 -25.89 2.11
C PHE A 308 -7.12 -26.39 0.67
N GLN A 309 -8.11 -27.05 0.08
CA GLN A 309 -8.16 -27.38 -1.35
C GLN A 309 -8.50 -26.17 -2.26
N ARG A 310 -8.72 -24.98 -1.67
CA ARG A 310 -9.22 -23.75 -2.33
C ARG A 310 -10.64 -23.85 -2.90
N GLU A 311 -11.41 -24.88 -2.53
CA GLU A 311 -12.84 -25.01 -2.85
C GLU A 311 -13.69 -24.14 -1.89
N LEU A 312 -13.39 -22.84 -1.84
CA LEU A 312 -13.91 -21.89 -0.84
C LEU A 312 -15.44 -21.80 -0.83
N ASN A 313 -16.10 -21.92 -1.99
CA ASN A 313 -17.56 -21.95 -2.07
C ASN A 313 -18.18 -23.20 -1.40
N ALA A 314 -17.54 -24.37 -1.55
CA ALA A 314 -17.97 -25.59 -0.88
C ALA A 314 -17.73 -25.50 0.64
N ALA A 315 -16.60 -24.92 1.05
CA ALA A 315 -16.30 -24.62 2.44
C ALA A 315 -17.35 -23.71 3.08
N ILE A 316 -17.66 -22.57 2.46
CA ILE A 316 -18.67 -21.60 2.93
C ILE A 316 -20.06 -22.24 3.04
N ALA A 317 -20.43 -23.15 2.12
CA ALA A 317 -21.69 -23.88 2.18
C ALA A 317 -21.74 -24.83 3.40
N ASP A 318 -20.68 -25.62 3.63
CA ASP A 318 -20.61 -26.53 4.79
C ASP A 318 -20.56 -25.80 6.13
N PHE A 319 -19.78 -24.72 6.25
CA PHE A 319 -19.79 -23.89 7.47
C PHE A 319 -21.15 -23.23 7.69
N SER A 320 -21.82 -22.75 6.63
CA SER A 320 -23.17 -22.19 6.76
C SER A 320 -24.18 -23.23 7.21
N LYS A 321 -24.08 -24.47 6.73
CA LYS A 321 -24.91 -25.58 7.20
C LYS A 321 -24.60 -25.95 8.65
N ALA A 322 -23.33 -25.94 9.07
CA ALA A 322 -22.94 -26.16 10.46
C ALA A 322 -23.54 -25.09 11.39
N ILE A 323 -23.48 -23.81 11.01
CA ILE A 323 -24.09 -22.68 11.73
C ILE A 323 -25.62 -22.79 11.78
N GLN A 324 -26.28 -23.23 10.71
CA GLN A 324 -27.74 -23.47 10.71
C GLN A 324 -28.17 -24.59 11.66
N ILE A 325 -27.32 -25.60 11.88
CA ILE A 325 -27.59 -26.71 12.81
C ILE A 325 -27.25 -26.30 14.25
N ASN A 326 -26.11 -25.64 14.45
CA ASN A 326 -25.62 -25.18 15.75
C ASN A 326 -25.12 -23.73 15.63
N PRO A 327 -25.99 -22.73 15.89
CA PRO A 327 -25.59 -21.32 15.87
C PRO A 327 -24.50 -20.95 16.88
N SER A 328 -24.27 -21.79 17.90
CA SER A 328 -23.24 -21.60 18.93
C SER A 328 -21.87 -22.21 18.56
N ALA A 329 -21.70 -22.72 17.34
CA ALA A 329 -20.43 -23.25 16.84
C ALA A 329 -19.47 -22.12 16.43
N GLY A 330 -18.78 -21.50 17.39
CA GLY A 330 -17.85 -20.38 17.15
C GLY A 330 -16.77 -20.66 16.08
N GLU A 331 -16.21 -21.87 16.07
CA GLU A 331 -15.28 -22.34 15.04
C GLU A 331 -15.87 -22.25 13.62
N ALA A 332 -17.16 -22.55 13.43
CA ALA A 332 -17.81 -22.46 12.13
C ALA A 332 -17.95 -21.00 11.65
N TRP A 333 -18.26 -20.07 12.56
CA TRP A 333 -18.27 -18.63 12.26
C TRP A 333 -16.87 -18.14 11.87
N LYS A 334 -15.84 -18.46 12.68
CA LYS A 334 -14.43 -18.13 12.40
C LYS A 334 -14.00 -18.63 11.02
N ARG A 335 -14.19 -19.92 10.75
CA ARG A 335 -13.80 -20.56 9.47
C ARG A 335 -14.58 -20.02 8.27
N ARG A 336 -15.88 -19.69 8.42
CA ARG A 336 -16.65 -19.07 7.34
C ARG A 336 -16.19 -17.65 7.05
N GLY A 337 -15.85 -16.87 8.10
CA GLY A 337 -15.25 -15.55 7.96
C GLY A 337 -13.93 -15.60 7.20
N GLN A 338 -13.01 -16.49 7.59
CA GLN A 338 -11.76 -16.75 6.87
C GLN A 338 -11.99 -17.17 5.41
N ALA A 339 -12.89 -18.12 5.16
CA ALA A 339 -13.19 -18.58 3.80
C ALA A 339 -13.82 -17.49 2.92
N ARG A 340 -14.65 -16.60 3.49
CA ARG A 340 -15.20 -15.41 2.82
C ARG A 340 -14.13 -14.36 2.52
N ALA A 341 -13.23 -14.08 3.45
CA ALA A 341 -12.09 -13.19 3.27
C ALA A 341 -11.09 -13.68 2.19
N ALA A 342 -10.95 -15.01 2.07
CA ALA A 342 -10.15 -15.66 1.04
C ALA A 342 -10.85 -15.75 -0.34
N LEU A 343 -12.20 -15.60 -0.40
CA LEU A 343 -12.96 -15.75 -1.64
C LEU A 343 -12.73 -14.61 -2.65
N GLY A 344 -12.33 -13.43 -2.17
CA GLY A 344 -11.89 -12.31 -3.02
C GLY A 344 -12.23 -10.94 -2.45
N ASP A 345 -11.67 -9.90 -3.05
CA ASP A 345 -11.73 -8.51 -2.56
C ASP A 345 -13.08 -7.81 -2.80
N PHE A 346 -14.16 -8.57 -3.00
CA PHE A 346 -15.51 -8.02 -3.16
C PHE A 346 -15.99 -7.36 -1.86
N MET A 347 -16.55 -6.16 -1.97
CA MET A 347 -16.98 -5.35 -0.81
C MET A 347 -18.03 -6.08 0.05
N GLU A 348 -18.94 -6.84 -0.57
CA GLU A 348 -19.93 -7.67 0.12
C GLU A 348 -19.27 -8.85 0.86
N ALA A 349 -18.31 -9.54 0.24
CA ALA A 349 -17.60 -10.67 0.85
C ALA A 349 -16.78 -10.26 2.08
N ASN A 350 -16.07 -9.12 1.98
CA ASN A 350 -15.36 -8.52 3.11
C ASN A 350 -16.33 -8.10 4.24
N SER A 351 -17.48 -7.50 3.90
CA SER A 351 -18.52 -7.14 4.90
C SER A 351 -19.05 -8.37 5.65
N TRP A 352 -19.42 -9.45 4.94
CA TRP A 352 -19.87 -10.70 5.54
C TRP A 352 -18.76 -11.43 6.32
N ALA A 353 -17.50 -11.27 5.93
CA ALA A 353 -16.36 -11.78 6.70
C ALA A 353 -16.17 -11.02 8.03
N ILE A 354 -16.30 -9.68 8.02
CA ILE A 354 -16.27 -8.86 9.25
C ILE A 354 -17.41 -9.26 10.19
N GLU A 355 -18.61 -9.50 9.68
CA GLU A 355 -19.75 -9.98 10.48
C GLU A 355 -19.47 -11.36 11.10
N ASP A 356 -19.02 -12.34 10.30
CA ASP A 356 -18.69 -13.69 10.76
C ASP A 356 -17.55 -13.71 11.80
N LEU A 357 -16.48 -12.96 11.57
CA LEU A 357 -15.35 -12.88 12.50
C LEU A 357 -15.75 -12.15 13.79
N THR A 358 -16.64 -11.15 13.70
CA THR A 358 -17.24 -10.51 14.89
C THR A 358 -18.09 -11.50 15.68
N LYS A 359 -18.85 -12.39 15.02
CA LYS A 359 -19.54 -13.50 15.69
C LYS A 359 -18.59 -14.54 16.27
N GLY A 360 -17.46 -14.84 15.63
CA GLY A 360 -16.39 -15.66 16.20
C GLY A 360 -15.90 -15.12 17.56
N LEU A 361 -15.70 -13.80 17.66
CA LEU A 361 -15.26 -13.11 18.89
C LEU A 361 -16.31 -13.08 20.01
N GLU A 362 -17.60 -13.33 19.74
CA GLU A 362 -18.62 -13.53 20.78
C GLU A 362 -18.45 -14.87 21.52
N PHE A 363 -17.78 -15.84 20.89
CA PHE A 363 -17.46 -17.15 21.50
C PHE A 363 -16.01 -17.22 21.99
N GLU A 364 -15.04 -16.78 21.18
CA GLU A 364 -13.61 -16.73 21.53
C GLU A 364 -13.17 -15.29 21.84
N LEU A 365 -13.50 -14.81 23.04
CA LEU A 365 -13.23 -13.43 23.47
C LEU A 365 -11.74 -13.05 23.38
N ASN A 366 -11.42 -12.13 22.47
CA ASN A 366 -10.06 -11.65 22.17
C ASN A 366 -9.08 -12.73 21.63
N SER A 367 -9.59 -13.72 20.90
CA SER A 367 -8.76 -14.67 20.14
C SER A 367 -7.78 -13.93 19.21
N PRO A 368 -6.44 -14.09 19.34
CA PRO A 368 -5.47 -13.32 18.59
C PRO A 368 -5.59 -13.55 17.08
N ASP A 369 -5.95 -14.76 16.67
CA ASP A 369 -6.12 -15.18 15.28
C ASP A 369 -7.32 -14.50 14.64
N ILE A 370 -8.48 -14.49 15.32
CA ILE A 370 -9.70 -13.83 14.81
C ILE A 370 -9.49 -12.31 14.73
N LEU A 371 -8.77 -11.73 15.69
CA LEU A 371 -8.40 -10.32 15.67
C LEU A 371 -7.42 -9.99 14.52
N HIS A 372 -6.44 -10.85 14.26
CA HIS A 372 -5.50 -10.69 13.15
C HIS A 372 -6.22 -10.75 11.80
N GLU A 373 -7.06 -11.77 11.59
CA GLU A 373 -7.86 -11.94 10.37
C GLU A 373 -8.85 -10.79 10.18
N ARG A 374 -9.63 -10.41 11.21
CA ARG A 374 -10.58 -9.30 11.09
C ARG A 374 -9.86 -7.96 10.87
N GLY A 375 -8.66 -7.79 11.43
CA GLY A 375 -7.77 -6.68 11.14
C GLY A 375 -7.35 -6.60 9.66
N ILE A 376 -6.98 -7.73 9.04
CA ILE A 376 -6.68 -7.80 7.60
C ILE A 376 -7.92 -7.47 6.76
N VAL A 377 -9.10 -7.99 7.12
CA VAL A 377 -10.33 -7.71 6.36
C VAL A 377 -10.76 -6.25 6.52
N ASN A 378 -10.65 -5.67 7.71
CA ASN A 378 -10.90 -4.24 7.94
C ASN A 378 -9.94 -3.37 7.09
N PHE A 379 -8.65 -3.75 7.00
CA PHE A 379 -7.68 -3.08 6.14
C PHE A 379 -8.07 -3.17 4.66
N LYS A 380 -8.46 -4.35 4.15
CA LYS A 380 -9.00 -4.52 2.78
C LYS A 380 -10.27 -3.69 2.54
N PHE A 381 -11.14 -3.60 3.55
CA PHE A 381 -12.39 -2.81 3.54
C PHE A 381 -12.14 -1.29 3.70
N LYS A 382 -10.88 -0.87 3.91
CA LYS A 382 -10.43 0.53 4.09
C LYS A 382 -10.92 1.19 5.39
N ASP A 383 -11.33 0.39 6.37
CA ASP A 383 -11.50 0.84 7.77
C ASP A 383 -10.19 0.61 8.52
N PHE A 384 -9.22 1.48 8.25
CA PHE A 384 -7.86 1.40 8.79
C PHE A 384 -7.83 1.57 10.32
N ASN A 385 -8.74 2.34 10.92
CA ASN A 385 -8.87 2.51 12.36
C ASN A 385 -9.31 1.20 13.04
N ALA A 386 -10.34 0.54 12.50
CA ALA A 386 -10.75 -0.78 12.99
C ALA A 386 -9.67 -1.84 12.76
N ALA A 387 -8.91 -1.73 11.68
CA ALA A 387 -7.73 -2.57 11.44
C ALA A 387 -6.63 -2.35 12.49
N VAL A 388 -6.24 -1.09 12.76
CA VAL A 388 -5.21 -0.77 13.78
C VAL A 388 -5.63 -1.27 15.16
N ASP A 389 -6.88 -1.07 15.58
CA ASP A 389 -7.36 -1.53 16.89
C ASP A 389 -7.35 -3.06 17.01
N ASP A 390 -7.90 -3.79 16.03
CA ASP A 390 -7.89 -5.27 16.03
C ASP A 390 -6.46 -5.84 15.96
N LEU A 391 -5.59 -5.30 15.09
CA LEU A 391 -4.20 -5.75 14.97
C LEU A 391 -3.40 -5.43 16.23
N THR A 392 -3.61 -4.26 16.83
CA THR A 392 -3.01 -3.88 18.13
C THR A 392 -3.48 -4.80 19.25
N ARG A 393 -4.78 -5.15 19.30
CA ARG A 393 -5.31 -6.11 20.27
C ARG A 393 -4.79 -7.54 20.02
N SER A 394 -4.52 -7.91 18.76
CA SER A 394 -3.86 -9.19 18.40
C SER A 394 -2.40 -9.25 18.89
N ILE A 395 -1.53 -8.28 18.53
CA ILE A 395 -0.11 -8.31 18.94
C ILE A 395 0.10 -8.18 20.45
N ASN A 396 -0.86 -7.59 21.19
CA ASN A 396 -0.84 -7.56 22.65
C ASN A 396 -1.12 -8.95 23.28
N ARG A 397 -1.66 -9.90 22.51
CA ARG A 397 -1.88 -11.30 22.91
C ARG A 397 -0.81 -12.23 22.34
N ASP A 398 -0.53 -12.16 21.03
CA ASP A 398 0.64 -12.83 20.43
C ASP A 398 1.67 -11.82 19.92
N LYS A 399 2.73 -11.64 20.71
CA LYS A 399 3.87 -10.77 20.39
C LYS A 399 4.81 -11.35 19.32
N LYS A 400 4.56 -12.57 18.81
CA LYS A 400 5.35 -13.22 17.76
C LYS A 400 4.67 -13.20 16.38
N ASN A 401 3.44 -12.68 16.26
CA ASN A 401 2.75 -12.59 14.98
C ASN A 401 3.34 -11.50 14.06
N LYS A 402 4.39 -11.87 13.30
CA LYS A 402 5.04 -11.02 12.28
C LYS A 402 4.09 -10.51 11.18
N SER A 403 3.01 -11.24 10.90
CA SER A 403 1.99 -10.81 9.91
C SER A 403 1.14 -9.68 10.49
N ALA A 404 0.67 -9.81 11.73
CA ALA A 404 -0.08 -8.75 12.41
C ALA A 404 0.73 -7.45 12.52
N TYR A 405 2.03 -7.52 12.84
CA TYR A 405 2.93 -6.36 12.79
C TYR A 405 3.05 -5.73 11.38
N THR A 406 3.10 -6.55 10.33
CA THR A 406 3.19 -6.07 8.94
C THR A 406 1.92 -5.35 8.50
N TYR A 407 0.74 -5.92 8.77
CA TYR A 407 -0.53 -5.27 8.47
C TYR A 407 -0.82 -4.06 9.37
N LEU A 408 -0.33 -4.06 10.61
CA LEU A 408 -0.39 -2.89 11.50
C LEU A 408 0.42 -1.73 10.91
N GLY A 409 1.62 -2.01 10.39
CA GLY A 409 2.41 -1.04 9.64
C GLY A 409 1.66 -0.44 8.44
N LEU A 410 1.00 -1.28 7.63
CA LEU A 410 0.19 -0.81 6.49
C LEU A 410 -1.01 0.05 6.91
N ALA A 411 -1.75 -0.36 7.95
CA ALA A 411 -2.91 0.38 8.43
C ALA A 411 -2.50 1.73 9.06
N LEU A 412 -1.41 1.73 9.86
CA LEU A 412 -0.79 2.95 10.38
C LEU A 412 -0.25 3.83 9.27
N ALA A 413 0.29 3.29 8.18
CA ALA A 413 0.78 4.06 7.03
C ALA A 413 -0.35 4.70 6.20
N ALA A 414 -1.52 4.04 6.09
CA ALA A 414 -2.70 4.58 5.43
C ALA A 414 -3.33 5.73 6.23
N ILE A 415 -3.47 5.58 7.55
CA ILE A 415 -3.80 6.68 8.47
C ILE A 415 -2.65 7.70 8.49
N GLY A 416 -1.42 7.25 8.27
CA GLY A 416 -0.22 8.07 8.13
C GLY A 416 0.67 8.22 9.34
N GLU A 417 0.45 7.51 10.44
CA GLU A 417 1.30 7.57 11.63
C GLU A 417 2.65 6.88 11.34
N HIS A 418 3.47 7.54 10.51
CA HIS A 418 4.61 6.97 9.78
C HIS A 418 5.70 6.43 10.69
N ASP A 419 6.00 7.14 11.78
CA ASP A 419 7.01 6.70 12.75
C ASP A 419 6.59 5.37 13.39
N GLN A 420 5.29 5.21 13.67
CA GLN A 420 4.70 3.98 14.22
C GLN A 420 4.59 2.88 13.15
N ALA A 421 4.32 3.25 11.88
CA ALA A 421 4.30 2.32 10.76
C ALA A 421 5.70 1.75 10.46
N GLU A 422 6.73 2.60 10.47
CA GLU A 422 8.13 2.20 10.33
C GLU A 422 8.54 1.30 11.49
N GLU A 423 8.18 1.64 12.74
CA GLU A 423 8.41 0.73 13.88
C GLU A 423 7.70 -0.62 13.70
N ALA A 424 6.42 -0.64 13.33
CA ALA A 424 5.66 -1.88 13.17
C ALA A 424 6.24 -2.80 12.07
N HIS A 425 6.64 -2.23 10.93
CA HIS A 425 7.34 -3.00 9.88
C HIS A 425 8.71 -3.50 10.36
N LEU A 426 9.51 -2.68 11.05
CA LEU A 426 10.78 -3.11 11.63
C LEU A 426 10.60 -4.16 12.74
N LYS A 427 9.48 -4.17 13.47
CA LYS A 427 9.13 -5.22 14.44
C LYS A 427 8.85 -6.56 13.75
N ALA A 428 8.16 -6.57 12.62
CA ALA A 428 7.98 -7.80 11.83
C ALA A 428 9.32 -8.40 11.39
N LEU A 429 10.26 -7.55 10.97
CA LEU A 429 11.61 -7.97 10.54
C LEU A 429 12.53 -8.35 11.72
N GLN A 430 12.35 -7.76 12.90
CA GLN A 430 13.02 -8.20 14.15
C GLN A 430 12.56 -9.60 14.59
N LEU A 431 11.34 -10.02 14.24
CA LEU A 431 10.83 -11.38 14.51
C LEU A 431 11.27 -12.39 13.45
N ASP A 432 11.35 -11.98 12.18
CA ASP A 432 11.85 -12.80 11.08
C ASP A 432 12.52 -11.94 10.00
N GLN A 433 13.87 -11.96 10.02
CA GLN A 433 14.73 -11.25 9.08
C GLN A 433 14.54 -11.68 7.61
N ASN A 434 14.00 -12.88 7.37
CA ASN A 434 13.80 -13.47 6.04
C ASN A 434 12.35 -13.30 5.54
N PHE A 435 11.49 -12.54 6.25
CA PHE A 435 10.08 -12.41 5.88
C PHE A 435 9.89 -11.50 4.65
N VAL A 436 9.83 -12.14 3.48
CA VAL A 436 9.69 -11.53 2.13
C VAL A 436 8.60 -10.46 2.07
N ASP A 437 7.40 -10.73 2.60
CA ASP A 437 6.29 -9.77 2.56
C ASP A 437 6.59 -8.50 3.36
N ALA A 438 7.19 -8.62 4.56
CA ALA A 438 7.54 -7.46 5.37
C ALA A 438 8.60 -6.58 4.68
N TRP A 439 9.59 -7.17 4.01
CA TRP A 439 10.55 -6.43 3.18
C TRP A 439 9.88 -5.75 1.98
N ALA A 440 8.96 -6.44 1.29
CA ALA A 440 8.24 -5.89 0.14
C ALA A 440 7.28 -4.75 0.54
N HIS A 441 6.63 -4.85 1.69
CA HIS A 441 5.76 -3.80 2.23
C HIS A 441 6.55 -2.61 2.78
N LEU A 442 7.68 -2.84 3.45
CA LEU A 442 8.58 -1.76 3.89
C LEU A 442 9.24 -1.03 2.71
N ALA A 443 9.64 -1.76 1.66
CA ALA A 443 10.12 -1.17 0.41
C ALA A 443 9.07 -0.24 -0.22
N GLN A 444 7.81 -0.70 -0.33
CA GLN A 444 6.68 0.07 -0.85
C GLN A 444 6.40 1.31 0.01
N PHE A 445 6.31 1.14 1.33
CA PHE A 445 6.13 2.24 2.29
C PHE A 445 7.19 3.35 2.12
N TYR A 446 8.45 2.99 1.89
CA TYR A 446 9.49 3.97 1.59
C TYR A 446 9.37 4.60 0.19
N LEU A 447 8.87 3.89 -0.84
CA LEU A 447 8.53 4.52 -2.14
C LEU A 447 7.45 5.58 -1.99
N ASP A 448 6.39 5.26 -1.23
CA ASP A 448 5.24 6.14 -1.01
C ASP A 448 5.57 7.35 -0.12
N LEU A 449 6.57 7.21 0.77
CA LEU A 449 7.04 8.28 1.63
C LEU A 449 8.02 9.25 0.96
N GLY A 450 8.92 8.71 0.12
CA GLY A 450 10.07 9.46 -0.38
C GLY A 450 11.44 8.81 -0.25
N ASN A 451 11.60 7.79 0.58
CA ASN A 451 12.94 7.31 0.89
C ASN A 451 13.45 6.30 -0.14
N THR A 452 13.87 6.81 -1.29
CA THR A 452 14.43 6.03 -2.42
C THR A 452 15.63 5.19 -2.01
N GLU A 453 16.50 5.70 -1.12
CA GLU A 453 17.65 4.98 -0.57
C GLU A 453 17.24 3.81 0.35
N LYS A 454 16.40 4.07 1.37
CA LYS A 454 15.87 3.01 2.24
C LYS A 454 15.06 1.98 1.43
N SER A 455 14.30 2.42 0.43
CA SER A 455 13.53 1.53 -0.46
C SER A 455 14.45 0.63 -1.29
N MET A 456 15.49 1.20 -1.95
CA MET A 456 16.53 0.41 -2.63
C MET A 456 17.15 -0.62 -1.70
N HIS A 457 17.52 -0.23 -0.47
CA HIS A 457 18.07 -1.16 0.50
C HIS A 457 17.10 -2.32 0.82
N CYS A 458 15.82 -2.03 1.02
CA CYS A 458 14.80 -3.06 1.24
C CYS A 458 14.62 -3.99 0.03
N ILE A 459 14.67 -3.45 -1.18
CA ILE A 459 14.57 -4.21 -2.44
C ILE A 459 15.82 -5.09 -2.65
N GLU A 460 17.01 -4.60 -2.31
CA GLU A 460 18.25 -5.38 -2.35
C GLU A 460 18.23 -6.53 -1.33
N LYS A 461 17.72 -6.29 -0.11
CA LYS A 461 17.51 -7.36 0.90
C LYS A 461 16.49 -8.39 0.41
N LEU A 462 15.37 -7.93 -0.13
CA LEU A 462 14.31 -8.76 -0.71
C LEU A 462 14.85 -9.70 -1.81
N LEU A 463 15.64 -9.17 -2.75
CA LEU A 463 16.26 -9.96 -3.82
C LEU A 463 17.42 -10.86 -3.36
N ALA A 464 18.09 -10.52 -2.25
CA ALA A 464 19.10 -11.38 -1.62
C ALA A 464 18.48 -12.56 -0.85
N ILE A 465 17.20 -12.45 -0.44
CA ILE A 465 16.42 -13.54 0.14
C ILE A 465 15.78 -14.39 -0.97
N GLU A 466 15.14 -13.75 -1.96
CA GLU A 466 14.46 -14.43 -3.07
C GLU A 466 14.75 -13.74 -4.42
N GLU A 467 15.76 -14.23 -5.14
CA GLU A 467 16.18 -13.71 -6.45
C GLU A 467 15.04 -13.72 -7.49
N ARG A 468 14.07 -14.64 -7.36
CA ARG A 468 12.97 -14.85 -8.31
C ARG A 468 11.64 -14.23 -7.89
N PHE A 469 11.65 -13.26 -6.97
CA PHE A 469 10.44 -12.59 -6.52
C PHE A 469 10.00 -11.47 -7.50
N ALA A 470 8.98 -11.73 -8.34
CA ALA A 470 8.55 -10.80 -9.40
C ALA A 470 8.23 -9.37 -8.87
N LYS A 471 7.61 -9.27 -7.69
CA LYS A 471 7.24 -7.99 -7.07
C LYS A 471 8.46 -7.14 -6.66
N ALA A 472 9.63 -7.73 -6.41
CA ALA A 472 10.85 -6.94 -6.17
C ALA A 472 11.30 -6.19 -7.44
N TYR A 473 11.26 -6.86 -8.60
CA TYR A 473 11.56 -6.23 -9.89
C TYR A 473 10.50 -5.21 -10.31
N HIS A 474 9.23 -5.44 -9.95
CA HIS A 474 8.19 -4.41 -10.05
C HIS A 474 8.56 -3.17 -9.24
N LEU A 475 8.83 -3.32 -7.93
CA LEU A 475 9.16 -2.22 -7.02
C LEU A 475 10.40 -1.44 -7.49
N ARG A 476 11.46 -2.14 -7.92
CA ARG A 476 12.66 -1.48 -8.45
C ARG A 476 12.41 -0.81 -9.80
N GLY A 477 11.61 -1.44 -10.67
CA GLY A 477 11.18 -0.86 -11.93
C GLY A 477 10.31 0.38 -11.76
N LEU A 478 9.43 0.41 -10.76
CA LEU A 478 8.62 1.56 -10.37
C LEU A 478 9.48 2.69 -9.79
N LEU A 479 10.48 2.36 -8.98
CA LEU A 479 11.44 3.35 -8.48
C LEU A 479 12.29 3.96 -9.60
N HIS A 480 12.84 3.12 -10.48
CA HIS A 480 13.57 3.57 -11.67
C HIS A 480 12.67 4.39 -12.61
N HIS A 481 11.39 4.04 -12.77
CA HIS A 481 10.41 4.86 -13.49
C HIS A 481 10.22 6.23 -12.83
N GLY A 482 9.91 6.26 -11.53
CA GLY A 482 9.67 7.49 -10.77
C GLY A 482 10.89 8.42 -10.67
N THR A 483 12.10 7.86 -10.74
CA THR A 483 13.37 8.60 -10.81
C THR A 483 13.83 8.88 -12.25
N GLY A 484 12.99 8.65 -13.27
CA GLY A 484 13.25 8.92 -14.69
C GLY A 484 14.30 8.02 -15.36
N GLN A 485 14.77 6.99 -14.66
CA GLN A 485 15.77 6.01 -15.08
C GLN A 485 15.13 4.93 -15.97
N HIS A 486 14.43 5.35 -17.04
CA HIS A 486 13.57 4.49 -17.85
C HIS A 486 14.29 3.27 -18.45
N ARG A 487 15.60 3.34 -18.70
CA ARG A 487 16.38 2.20 -19.22
C ARG A 487 16.63 1.13 -18.15
N MET A 488 16.88 1.55 -16.90
CA MET A 488 16.98 0.64 -15.77
C MET A 488 15.61 0.03 -15.45
N ALA A 489 14.54 0.84 -15.48
CA ALA A 489 13.17 0.37 -15.33
C ALA A 489 12.79 -0.71 -16.37
N ILE A 490 13.05 -0.48 -17.66
CA ILE A 490 12.78 -1.46 -18.73
C ILE A 490 13.50 -2.79 -18.48
N LYS A 491 14.75 -2.74 -17.99
CA LYS A 491 15.53 -3.94 -17.66
C LYS A 491 14.86 -4.75 -16.55
N ASP A 492 14.56 -4.12 -15.42
CA ASP A 492 13.98 -4.82 -14.27
C ASP A 492 12.55 -5.30 -14.53
N LEU A 493 11.69 -4.46 -15.10
CA LEU A 493 10.33 -4.85 -15.48
C LEU A 493 10.33 -6.02 -16.48
N SER A 494 11.36 -6.13 -17.33
CA SER A 494 11.53 -7.29 -18.21
C SER A 494 11.98 -8.57 -17.49
N VAL A 495 12.72 -8.46 -16.37
CA VAL A 495 13.01 -9.61 -15.51
C VAL A 495 11.75 -10.03 -14.74
N GLY A 496 11.00 -9.07 -14.17
CA GLY A 496 9.70 -9.32 -13.55
C GLY A 496 8.74 -10.05 -14.49
N LEU A 497 8.61 -9.57 -15.73
CA LEU A 497 7.78 -10.19 -16.78
C LEU A 497 8.32 -11.52 -17.34
N SER A 498 9.55 -11.92 -16.98
CA SER A 498 10.08 -13.27 -17.24
C SER A 498 9.76 -14.27 -16.12
N ILE A 499 9.22 -13.77 -15.00
CA ILE A 499 8.78 -14.56 -13.84
C ILE A 499 7.25 -14.65 -13.84
N ASP A 500 6.55 -13.52 -13.99
CA ASP A 500 5.10 -13.39 -14.16
C ASP A 500 4.82 -12.60 -15.45
N SER A 501 4.59 -13.31 -16.56
CA SER A 501 4.29 -12.69 -17.86
C SER A 501 2.91 -12.01 -17.94
N SER A 502 2.04 -12.27 -16.97
CA SER A 502 0.69 -11.71 -16.84
C SER A 502 0.64 -10.43 -16.00
N ASN A 503 1.80 -9.91 -15.56
CA ASN A 503 1.86 -8.79 -14.64
C ASN A 503 1.46 -7.45 -15.30
N LEU A 504 0.16 -7.13 -15.21
CA LEU A 504 -0.48 -5.93 -15.77
C LEU A 504 0.28 -4.63 -15.45
N GLU A 505 0.73 -4.49 -14.22
CA GLU A 505 1.42 -3.28 -13.72
C GLU A 505 2.82 -3.16 -14.32
N CYS A 506 3.56 -4.27 -14.43
CA CYS A 506 4.86 -4.28 -15.10
C CYS A 506 4.74 -4.04 -16.61
N LEU A 507 3.72 -4.61 -17.28
CA LEU A 507 3.46 -4.33 -18.70
C LEU A 507 3.19 -2.84 -18.92
N TYR A 508 2.28 -2.24 -18.14
CA TYR A 508 1.94 -0.82 -18.22
C TYR A 508 3.14 0.11 -17.94
N LEU A 509 3.90 -0.16 -16.87
CA LEU A 509 5.10 0.64 -16.54
C LEU A 509 6.21 0.49 -17.58
N ARG A 510 6.38 -0.70 -18.17
CA ARG A 510 7.40 -0.92 -19.21
C ARG A 510 6.99 -0.26 -20.53
N ALA A 511 5.71 -0.35 -20.91
CA ALA A 511 5.15 0.38 -22.03
C ALA A 511 5.33 1.90 -21.88
N SER A 512 5.07 2.43 -20.68
CA SER A 512 5.31 3.83 -20.31
C SER A 512 6.79 4.24 -20.45
N CYS A 513 7.72 3.40 -20.00
CA CYS A 513 9.15 3.66 -20.19
C CYS A 513 9.56 3.63 -21.67
N TYR A 514 9.08 2.64 -22.45
CA TYR A 514 9.35 2.57 -23.90
C TYR A 514 8.78 3.79 -24.65
N HIS A 515 7.59 4.27 -24.25
CA HIS A 515 6.98 5.49 -24.77
C HIS A 515 7.87 6.72 -24.50
N ALA A 516 8.32 6.91 -23.25
CA ALA A 516 9.17 8.03 -22.84
C ALA A 516 10.53 8.08 -23.58
N ILE A 517 11.12 6.93 -23.93
CA ILE A 517 12.38 6.87 -24.70
C ILE A 517 12.21 6.83 -26.23
N GLY A 518 10.97 6.89 -26.73
CA GLY A 518 10.66 6.84 -28.16
C GLY A 518 10.80 5.46 -28.83
N GLU A 519 10.84 4.36 -28.07
CA GLU A 519 10.84 2.98 -28.58
C GLU A 519 9.39 2.48 -28.76
N TYR A 520 8.59 3.24 -29.53
CA TYR A 520 7.14 3.08 -29.68
C TYR A 520 6.64 1.69 -30.11
N GLY A 521 7.46 0.93 -30.85
CA GLY A 521 7.09 -0.41 -31.31
C GLY A 521 6.84 -1.35 -30.14
N ASP A 522 7.73 -1.33 -29.16
CA ASP A 522 7.64 -2.13 -27.94
C ASP A 522 6.65 -1.52 -26.93
N ALA A 523 6.53 -0.18 -26.90
CA ALA A 523 5.49 0.50 -26.10
C ALA A 523 4.07 0.06 -26.49
N VAL A 524 3.72 0.14 -27.78
CA VAL A 524 2.37 -0.24 -28.26
C VAL A 524 2.11 -1.73 -28.07
N LYS A 525 3.13 -2.58 -28.27
CA LYS A 525 3.04 -4.02 -28.02
C LYS A 525 2.71 -4.34 -26.55
N ASP A 526 3.40 -3.70 -25.60
CA ASP A 526 3.14 -3.92 -24.17
C ASP A 526 1.79 -3.30 -23.72
N TYR A 527 1.35 -2.18 -24.31
CA TYR A 527 0.00 -1.66 -24.09
C TYR A 527 -1.10 -2.58 -24.65
N ASP A 528 -0.89 -3.20 -25.82
CA ASP A 528 -1.84 -4.19 -26.35
C ASP A 528 -1.89 -5.44 -25.46
N ALA A 529 -0.75 -5.92 -24.96
CA ALA A 529 -0.72 -7.00 -23.95
C ALA A 529 -1.44 -6.64 -22.63
N VAL A 530 -1.58 -5.36 -22.27
CA VAL A 530 -2.43 -4.91 -21.15
C VAL A 530 -3.92 -4.99 -21.51
N LEU A 531 -4.29 -4.62 -22.75
CA LEU A 531 -5.68 -4.60 -23.23
C LEU A 531 -6.24 -6.00 -23.54
N ASP A 532 -5.39 -6.95 -23.92
CA ASP A 532 -5.77 -8.34 -24.24
C ASP A 532 -6.00 -9.23 -22.99
N LEU A 533 -5.74 -8.72 -21.77
CA LEU A 533 -5.92 -9.48 -20.53
C LEU A 533 -7.38 -9.43 -20.01
N GLU A 534 -7.95 -10.59 -19.70
CA GLU A 534 -9.20 -10.68 -18.93
C GLU A 534 -8.92 -10.30 -17.47
N LEU A 535 -9.84 -9.54 -16.84
CA LEU A 535 -9.63 -8.94 -15.51
C LEU A 535 -10.77 -9.20 -14.53
N ASP A 536 -10.43 -9.71 -13.35
CA ASP A 536 -11.39 -9.99 -12.27
C ASP A 536 -11.73 -8.77 -11.39
N SER A 537 -11.09 -7.60 -11.57
CA SER A 537 -11.24 -6.46 -10.67
C SER A 537 -11.20 -5.06 -11.31
N MET A 538 -11.97 -4.14 -10.72
CA MET A 538 -12.13 -2.76 -11.18
C MET A 538 -10.85 -1.93 -11.09
N ASP A 539 -9.99 -2.16 -10.09
CA ASP A 539 -8.73 -1.42 -9.95
C ASP A 539 -7.77 -1.71 -11.13
N LYS A 540 -7.73 -2.97 -11.59
CA LYS A 540 -6.98 -3.37 -12.79
C LYS A 540 -7.59 -2.78 -14.08
N PHE A 541 -8.91 -2.66 -14.16
CA PHE A 541 -9.62 -2.08 -15.31
C PHE A 541 -9.28 -0.59 -15.54
N VAL A 542 -8.94 0.16 -14.49
CA VAL A 542 -8.41 1.53 -14.62
C VAL A 542 -7.05 1.55 -15.33
N LEU A 543 -6.18 0.55 -15.11
CA LEU A 543 -4.90 0.44 -15.84
C LEU A 543 -5.10 0.10 -17.32
N GLN A 544 -6.12 -0.69 -17.68
CA GLN A 544 -6.50 -0.89 -19.09
C GLN A 544 -6.98 0.40 -19.74
N CYS A 545 -7.84 1.18 -19.07
CA CYS A 545 -8.27 2.48 -19.57
C CYS A 545 -7.06 3.41 -19.77
N LEU A 546 -6.11 3.46 -18.84
CA LEU A 546 -4.88 4.24 -18.99
C LEU A 546 -3.98 3.73 -20.13
N ALA A 547 -3.81 2.42 -20.28
CA ALA A 547 -3.05 1.81 -21.37
C ALA A 547 -3.63 2.16 -22.75
N PHE A 548 -4.95 2.18 -22.89
CA PHE A 548 -5.63 2.64 -24.10
C PHE A 548 -5.23 4.07 -24.48
N TYR A 549 -5.41 5.04 -23.57
CA TYR A 549 -5.11 6.44 -23.87
C TYR A 549 -3.61 6.64 -24.14
N GLN A 550 -2.75 5.97 -23.38
CA GLN A 550 -1.30 6.03 -23.57
C GLN A 550 -0.83 5.40 -24.88
N LYS A 551 -1.44 4.30 -25.33
CA LYS A 551 -1.20 3.73 -26.67
C LYS A 551 -1.53 4.73 -27.77
N GLU A 552 -2.67 5.40 -27.70
CA GLU A 552 -3.05 6.38 -28.73
C GLU A 552 -2.13 7.60 -28.72
N VAL A 553 -1.72 8.11 -27.54
CA VAL A 553 -0.73 9.19 -27.42
C VAL A 553 0.65 8.76 -27.94
N ALA A 554 1.05 7.50 -27.73
CA ALA A 554 2.26 6.92 -28.32
C ALA A 554 2.18 6.85 -29.85
N LEU A 555 1.03 6.46 -30.42
CA LEU A 555 0.79 6.45 -31.87
C LEU A 555 0.80 7.87 -32.46
N TYR A 556 0.14 8.84 -31.81
CA TYR A 556 0.17 10.26 -32.19
C TYR A 556 1.62 10.77 -32.23
N THR A 557 2.36 10.58 -31.15
CA THR A 557 3.75 11.07 -31.02
C THR A 557 4.66 10.38 -32.05
N ALA A 558 4.53 9.07 -32.23
CA ALA A 558 5.20 8.29 -33.28
C ALA A 558 4.90 8.82 -34.71
N SER A 559 3.68 9.30 -34.96
CA SER A 559 3.29 9.87 -36.24
C SER A 559 4.03 11.18 -36.55
N LYS A 560 4.23 12.01 -35.50
CA LYS A 560 4.85 13.36 -35.51
C LYS A 560 6.37 13.37 -35.35
N VAL A 561 7.03 12.22 -35.09
CA VAL A 561 8.50 12.11 -34.94
C VAL A 561 9.30 12.89 -36.00
N ASN A 562 8.88 12.81 -37.27
CA ASN A 562 9.57 13.44 -38.41
C ASN A 562 9.04 14.84 -38.76
N SER A 563 8.01 15.36 -38.09
CA SER A 563 7.58 16.75 -38.29
C SER A 563 8.46 17.70 -37.49
N GLU A 564 8.46 18.96 -37.88
CA GLU A 564 9.08 20.02 -37.08
C GLU A 564 8.34 20.15 -35.74
N PHE A 565 9.06 20.44 -34.66
CA PHE A 565 8.51 20.49 -33.30
C PHE A 565 7.60 21.71 -33.06
N CYS A 566 7.55 22.68 -33.99
CA CYS A 566 6.51 23.70 -34.02
C CYS A 566 5.11 23.12 -34.32
N TRP A 567 5.01 22.01 -35.07
CA TRP A 567 3.75 21.34 -35.46
C TRP A 567 3.34 20.18 -34.53
N PHE A 568 3.96 20.07 -33.35
CA PHE A 568 3.52 19.17 -32.29
C PHE A 568 2.53 19.93 -31.39
N ASP A 569 1.25 19.55 -31.43
CA ASP A 569 0.16 20.21 -30.73
C ASP A 569 -0.90 19.18 -30.32
N ILE A 570 -0.76 18.60 -29.13
CA ILE A 570 -1.76 17.66 -28.59
C ILE A 570 -3.12 18.36 -28.38
N ASP A 571 -3.13 19.66 -28.11
CA ASP A 571 -4.37 20.39 -27.82
C ASP A 571 -5.19 20.71 -29.07
N GLY A 572 -4.54 20.88 -30.22
CA GLY A 572 -5.16 21.07 -31.53
C GLY A 572 -5.35 19.80 -32.37
N ASP A 573 -4.42 18.84 -32.33
CA ASP A 573 -4.49 17.61 -33.14
C ASP A 573 -5.35 16.49 -32.51
N ILE A 574 -5.42 16.40 -31.17
CA ILE A 574 -6.17 15.32 -30.49
C ILE A 574 -7.56 15.81 -30.08
N ASP A 575 -8.57 15.00 -30.40
CA ASP A 575 -9.98 15.31 -30.21
C ASP A 575 -10.32 15.72 -28.76
N PRO A 576 -11.10 16.80 -28.55
CA PRO A 576 -11.54 17.24 -27.23
C PRO A 576 -12.18 16.14 -26.37
N LEU A 577 -13.02 15.27 -26.95
CA LEU A 577 -13.71 14.19 -26.24
C LEU A 577 -12.74 13.09 -25.77
N PHE A 578 -11.72 12.77 -26.59
CA PHE A 578 -10.65 11.84 -26.18
C PHE A 578 -9.87 12.40 -24.98
N LYS A 579 -9.47 13.68 -25.06
CA LYS A 579 -8.68 14.32 -23.98
C LYS A 579 -9.48 14.41 -22.68
N GLU A 580 -10.77 14.67 -22.77
CA GLU A 580 -11.71 14.73 -21.65
C GLU A 580 -11.87 13.37 -20.95
N TYR A 581 -12.16 12.32 -21.71
CA TYR A 581 -12.26 10.94 -21.20
C TYR A 581 -10.93 10.44 -20.61
N TRP A 582 -9.80 10.77 -21.23
CA TRP A 582 -8.46 10.47 -20.76
C TRP A 582 -8.16 11.16 -19.42
N CYS A 583 -8.39 12.47 -19.31
CA CYS A 583 -8.24 13.23 -18.07
C CYS A 583 -9.12 12.69 -16.94
N LYS A 584 -10.31 12.17 -17.25
CA LYS A 584 -11.20 11.52 -16.28
C LYS A 584 -10.96 10.02 -16.07
N ARG A 585 -10.03 9.40 -16.81
CA ARG A 585 -9.76 7.95 -16.82
C ARG A 585 -11.00 7.09 -17.08
N GLN A 586 -11.94 7.60 -17.87
CA GLN A 586 -13.20 6.91 -18.21
C GLN A 586 -12.97 5.74 -19.18
N HIS A 587 -13.94 4.83 -19.27
CA HIS A 587 -13.86 3.67 -20.17
C HIS A 587 -13.90 4.09 -21.66
N PRO A 588 -12.94 3.68 -22.50
CA PRO A 588 -12.77 4.20 -23.86
C PRO A 588 -13.82 3.75 -24.90
N HIS A 589 -14.81 2.94 -24.55
CA HIS A 589 -15.86 2.47 -25.48
C HIS A 589 -16.53 3.63 -26.25
N TYR A 590 -16.97 4.68 -25.55
CA TYR A 590 -17.64 5.83 -26.18
C TYR A 590 -16.68 6.69 -27.03
N VAL A 591 -15.39 6.67 -26.70
CA VAL A 591 -14.33 7.33 -27.49
C VAL A 591 -14.05 6.54 -28.76
N CYS A 592 -14.02 5.21 -28.70
CA CYS A 592 -13.77 4.34 -29.86
C CYS A 592 -14.81 4.48 -30.98
N GLU A 593 -16.06 4.79 -30.63
CA GLU A 593 -17.16 4.95 -31.59
C GLU A 593 -17.25 6.37 -32.16
N ARG A 594 -16.78 7.38 -31.42
CA ARG A 594 -16.98 8.81 -31.76
C ARG A 594 -15.72 9.53 -32.23
N VAL A 595 -14.52 9.04 -31.89
CA VAL A 595 -13.24 9.70 -32.17
C VAL A 595 -12.38 8.91 -33.16
N PHE A 596 -11.71 9.62 -34.07
CA PHE A 596 -10.76 9.02 -35.00
C PHE A 596 -9.52 8.47 -34.26
N ARG A 597 -9.26 7.16 -34.43
CA ARG A 597 -8.13 6.46 -33.83
C ARG A 597 -6.80 6.89 -34.46
N GLN A 598 -5.76 6.97 -33.65
CA GLN A 598 -4.45 7.46 -34.08
C GLN A 598 -3.81 6.50 -35.09
N PRO A 599 -3.05 7.01 -36.08
CA PRO A 599 -2.60 6.19 -37.20
C PRO A 599 -1.63 5.08 -36.73
N PRO A 600 -1.78 3.85 -37.23
CA PRO A 600 -0.97 2.71 -36.78
C PRO A 600 0.51 2.92 -37.11
N LEU A 601 1.37 2.29 -36.29
CA LEU A 601 2.84 2.38 -36.41
C LEU A 601 3.33 2.11 -37.84
N LYS A 602 4.02 3.10 -38.41
CA LYS A 602 4.70 3.00 -39.70
C LYS A 602 5.72 1.85 -39.67
N GLU A 603 5.84 1.12 -40.77
CA GLU A 603 6.69 -0.08 -40.90
C GLU A 603 8.15 0.14 -40.47
N SER A 604 8.66 1.37 -40.67
CA SER A 604 10.00 1.79 -40.24
C SER A 604 10.18 1.91 -38.72
N LEU A 605 9.11 2.16 -37.97
CA LEU A 605 9.11 2.29 -36.51
C LEU A 605 8.79 0.97 -35.81
N LYS A 606 8.02 0.07 -36.45
CA LYS A 606 7.78 -1.31 -35.97
C LYS A 606 9.07 -2.11 -35.73
N LYS A 607 10.18 -1.74 -36.39
CA LYS A 607 11.49 -2.41 -36.26
C LYS A 607 12.39 -1.84 -35.15
N GLY A 608 11.82 -1.05 -34.23
CA GLY A 608 12.43 -0.74 -32.94
C GLY A 608 13.70 0.10 -33.01
N ARG A 609 13.58 1.39 -33.40
CA ARG A 609 14.35 2.55 -32.88
C ARG A 609 14.18 3.82 -33.72
N LEU A 610 14.25 4.96 -33.05
CA LEU A 610 14.62 6.24 -33.68
C LEU A 610 16.03 6.11 -34.30
N LYS A 611 16.25 6.66 -35.49
CA LYS A 611 17.55 6.60 -36.16
C LYS A 611 18.60 7.37 -35.36
N LYS A 612 19.53 6.65 -34.71
CA LYS A 612 20.69 7.26 -34.01
C LYS A 612 21.53 8.23 -34.86
N GLN A 613 21.44 8.14 -36.20
CA GLN A 613 22.16 9.01 -37.13
C GLN A 613 21.64 10.46 -37.16
N ASP A 614 20.39 10.71 -36.75
CA ASP A 614 19.76 12.03 -36.85
C ASP A 614 20.02 12.94 -35.62
N PHE A 615 20.67 12.41 -34.57
CA PHE A 615 21.01 13.16 -33.35
C PHE A 615 22.54 13.17 -33.06
N VAL A 616 23.28 13.93 -33.85
CA VAL A 616 24.68 14.27 -33.51
C VAL A 616 24.71 15.43 -32.51
N VAL A 617 25.23 15.18 -31.31
CA VAL A 617 25.49 16.21 -30.31
C VAL A 617 26.69 17.05 -30.75
N THR A 618 26.44 18.25 -31.27
CA THR A 618 27.50 19.23 -31.52
C THR A 618 27.87 19.94 -30.21
N LYS A 619 29.08 20.54 -30.13
CA LYS A 619 29.51 21.33 -28.97
C LYS A 619 28.49 22.41 -28.57
N HIS A 620 27.84 23.03 -29.56
CA HIS A 620 26.78 24.01 -29.33
C HIS A 620 25.51 23.40 -28.71
N LYS A 621 25.09 22.20 -29.14
CA LYS A 621 23.99 21.47 -28.50
C LYS A 621 24.35 21.07 -27.07
N HIS A 622 25.55 20.54 -26.84
CA HIS A 622 26.01 20.14 -25.50
C HIS A 622 25.97 21.30 -24.49
N VAL A 623 26.46 22.49 -24.85
CA VAL A 623 26.37 23.69 -24.01
C VAL A 623 24.92 24.09 -23.71
N LEU A 624 24.03 24.01 -24.70
CA LEU A 624 22.59 24.29 -24.51
C LEU A 624 21.93 23.26 -23.57
N LEU A 625 22.30 21.98 -23.68
CA LEU A 625 21.80 20.92 -22.80
C LEU A 625 22.29 21.11 -21.36
N GLN A 626 23.59 21.40 -21.15
CA GLN A 626 24.13 21.70 -19.83
C GLN A 626 23.44 22.91 -19.18
N ALA A 627 23.22 23.98 -19.95
CA ALA A 627 22.49 25.15 -19.47
C ALA A 627 21.03 24.83 -19.11
N ALA A 628 20.36 23.99 -19.90
CA ALA A 628 19.01 23.53 -19.61
C ALA A 628 18.94 22.64 -18.36
N ASP A 629 19.87 21.72 -18.19
CA ASP A 629 19.93 20.83 -17.02
C ASP A 629 20.10 21.64 -15.72
N VAL A 630 21.02 22.61 -15.71
CA VAL A 630 21.27 23.53 -14.58
C VAL A 630 20.08 24.48 -14.32
N LEU A 631 19.38 24.93 -15.36
CA LEU A 631 18.20 25.77 -15.20
C LEU A 631 17.00 24.97 -14.69
N GLY A 632 16.82 23.73 -15.16
CA GLY A 632 15.74 22.82 -14.76
C GLY A 632 15.80 22.40 -13.30
N GLN A 633 17.00 22.16 -12.76
CA GLN A 633 17.21 21.84 -11.33
C GLN A 633 16.60 22.88 -10.38
N LYS A 634 16.44 24.14 -10.83
CA LYS A 634 15.93 25.26 -10.04
C LYS A 634 14.42 25.27 -9.87
N VAL A 635 13.70 24.51 -10.70
CA VAL A 635 12.25 24.30 -10.61
C VAL A 635 11.89 23.39 -9.42
N GLN A 636 12.88 22.81 -8.75
CA GLN A 636 12.65 21.77 -7.77
C GLN A 636 12.16 22.31 -6.41
N TYR A 637 11.01 21.79 -5.97
CA TYR A 637 10.56 21.87 -4.58
C TYR A 637 11.37 20.94 -3.67
N ASN A 638 11.75 21.43 -2.49
CA ASN A 638 12.34 20.62 -1.42
C ASN A 638 11.37 20.69 -0.23
N CYS A 639 10.49 19.72 -0.09
CA CYS A 639 9.52 19.67 0.99
C CYS A 639 9.16 18.22 1.31
N ALA A 640 8.90 17.95 2.60
CA ALA A 640 8.52 16.62 3.05
C ALA A 640 7.26 16.13 2.30
N ALA A 641 7.19 14.83 2.05
CA ALA A 641 6.11 14.18 1.32
C ALA A 641 5.98 14.64 -0.16
N PHE A 642 7.02 15.25 -0.75
CA PHE A 642 7.01 15.73 -2.13
C PHE A 642 8.22 15.22 -2.92
N LEU A 643 8.01 14.95 -4.22
CA LEU A 643 9.03 14.51 -5.16
C LEU A 643 10.11 15.59 -5.32
N SER A 644 11.16 15.48 -4.54
CA SER A 644 12.37 16.29 -4.61
C SER A 644 13.39 15.60 -5.52
N ASN A 645 13.40 15.97 -6.82
CA ASN A 645 14.32 15.42 -7.83
C ASN A 645 15.83 15.66 -7.58
N ARG A 646 16.25 16.01 -6.35
CA ARG A 646 17.53 15.55 -5.76
C ARG A 646 17.58 14.01 -5.73
N ARG A 647 17.74 13.43 -6.92
CA ARG A 647 18.48 12.19 -7.08
C ARG A 647 19.98 12.52 -6.79
N GLN A 648 20.75 11.57 -6.24
CA GLN A 648 22.14 11.68 -5.73
C GLN A 648 22.28 12.28 -4.30
N ALA A 649 23.24 11.86 -3.44
CA ALA A 649 24.52 11.20 -3.75
C ALA A 649 25.12 10.28 -2.64
N THR A 650 25.50 9.05 -3.02
CA THR A 650 26.75 8.26 -2.68
C THR A 650 27.40 8.31 -1.27
N THR A 651 28.09 7.27 -0.75
CA THR A 651 29.29 6.64 -1.37
C THR A 651 29.80 5.38 -0.62
N LEU A 652 30.58 4.53 -1.32
CA LEU A 652 31.77 3.79 -0.79
C LEU A 652 31.60 2.64 0.24
N LEU A 653 31.15 1.46 -0.23
CA LEU A 653 31.60 0.17 0.36
C LEU A 653 31.86 -0.97 -0.65
N GLN A 654 32.03 -0.65 -1.95
CA GLN A 654 32.27 -1.66 -3.00
C GLN A 654 33.65 -1.59 -3.67
N LEU A 655 34.59 -0.81 -3.10
CA LEU A 655 36.01 -0.83 -3.48
C LEU A 655 36.84 -1.90 -2.75
N VAL A 656 36.18 -2.76 -1.96
CA VAL A 656 36.81 -3.85 -1.19
C VAL A 656 36.48 -5.24 -1.76
N SER A 657 35.47 -5.38 -2.63
CA SER A 657 35.00 -6.68 -3.14
C SER A 657 35.22 -6.96 -4.63
N GLN A 658 35.79 -6.03 -5.41
CA GLN A 658 36.15 -6.23 -6.83
C GLN A 658 37.65 -6.09 -7.15
N THR A 659 38.51 -6.68 -6.31
CA THR A 659 39.94 -6.92 -6.65
C THR A 659 40.39 -8.37 -6.43
N CYS A 660 39.48 -9.35 -6.53
CA CYS A 660 39.78 -10.78 -6.36
C CYS A 660 39.10 -11.72 -7.38
N ALA A 661 39.00 -11.31 -8.66
CA ALA A 661 38.50 -12.19 -9.72
C ALA A 661 39.07 -11.86 -11.13
N LEU A 662 40.31 -12.30 -11.42
CA LEU A 662 40.82 -12.87 -12.69
C LEU A 662 42.37 -12.99 -12.62
N PRO A 663 43.02 -13.85 -13.46
CA PRO A 663 44.28 -14.48 -13.06
C PRO A 663 45.57 -13.75 -13.45
N SER A 664 46.64 -14.23 -12.82
CA SER A 664 48.05 -13.86 -12.98
C SER A 664 48.56 -13.63 -14.41
N ASN A 665 49.17 -12.46 -14.66
CA ASN A 665 50.61 -12.39 -15.01
C ASN A 665 51.25 -10.98 -14.99
N THR A 666 52.59 -10.97 -15.06
CA THR A 666 53.49 -9.85 -15.45
C THR A 666 53.57 -8.55 -14.61
N ARG A 667 54.57 -8.55 -13.72
CA ARG A 667 55.40 -7.47 -13.10
C ARG A 667 55.28 -5.98 -13.52
N ALA A 668 55.43 -5.14 -12.48
CA ALA A 668 56.03 -3.78 -12.42
C ALA A 668 55.17 -2.58 -12.89
N HIS A 669 55.32 -1.33 -12.38
CA HIS A 669 56.34 -0.72 -11.49
C HIS A 669 55.71 0.10 -10.32
N ARG A 670 56.53 0.68 -9.42
CA ARG A 670 56.12 1.43 -8.20
C ARG A 670 56.06 2.97 -8.39
N SER A 671 55.13 3.66 -7.71
CA SER A 671 55.36 5.00 -7.11
C SER A 671 54.26 5.41 -6.10
N SER A 672 54.65 6.19 -5.08
CA SER A 672 53.88 6.80 -3.95
C SER A 672 52.43 7.25 -4.23
N CYS A 673 51.40 7.13 -3.36
CA CYS A 673 51.27 7.06 -1.88
C CYS A 673 51.42 8.41 -1.11
N PHE A 674 50.31 8.98 -0.61
CA PHE A 674 50.30 10.17 0.27
C PHE A 674 49.04 10.33 1.18
N LEU A 675 48.24 9.28 1.42
CA LEU A 675 46.89 9.39 2.02
C LEU A 675 46.64 8.47 3.25
N CYS A 676 47.63 8.27 4.12
CA CYS A 676 47.54 7.33 5.25
C CYS A 676 47.60 7.98 6.65
N THR A 677 47.39 9.29 6.78
CA THR A 677 47.70 10.05 8.01
C THR A 677 46.62 11.02 8.50
N LEU A 678 45.34 10.83 8.11
CA LEU A 678 44.22 11.68 8.59
C LEU A 678 43.06 10.91 9.27
N ALA A 679 43.16 9.60 9.43
CA ALA A 679 42.02 8.73 9.78
C ALA A 679 41.76 8.49 11.29
N ASN A 680 42.59 9.04 12.20
CA ASN A 680 42.57 8.72 13.64
C ASN A 680 42.15 9.90 14.55
N GLY A 681 41.29 10.81 14.08
CA GLY A 681 41.00 12.08 14.81
C GLY A 681 39.53 12.42 15.10
N ILE A 682 38.55 11.81 14.43
CA ILE A 682 37.15 12.28 14.44
C ILE A 682 36.19 11.13 14.79
N LEU A 683 36.38 10.52 15.95
CA LEU A 683 35.55 9.40 16.43
C LEU A 683 35.48 9.35 17.97
N LEU A 684 35.15 10.50 18.60
CA LEU A 684 34.97 10.59 20.07
C LEU A 684 34.09 11.75 20.58
N VAL A 685 33.58 12.64 19.72
CA VAL A 685 32.69 13.75 20.13
C VAL A 685 31.53 13.90 19.14
N PHE A 686 30.36 13.40 19.54
CA PHE A 686 29.00 13.95 19.32
C PHE A 686 27.86 12.95 19.61
N HIS A 687 28.12 11.90 20.40
CA HIS A 687 27.12 10.92 20.87
C HIS A 687 26.13 11.49 21.93
N ASN A 688 25.91 12.82 21.96
CA ASN A 688 25.15 13.53 23.01
C ASN A 688 24.60 14.89 22.52
N LEU A 689 23.76 14.90 21.47
CA LEU A 689 22.86 16.04 21.21
C LEU A 689 21.51 15.62 20.59
N LEU A 690 20.86 14.65 21.24
CA LEU A 690 19.50 14.21 20.92
C LEU A 690 18.50 15.04 21.73
N ALA A 691 18.11 16.22 21.21
CA ALA A 691 17.01 17.04 21.74
C ALA A 691 16.53 18.09 20.73
N ALA A 692 15.25 18.47 20.87
CA ALA A 692 14.56 19.61 20.24
C ALA A 692 14.01 19.46 18.80
N THR A 693 12.68 19.26 18.77
CA THR A 693 11.70 19.95 17.92
C THR A 693 11.59 19.66 16.41
N LEU A 694 10.50 18.94 16.08
CA LEU A 694 9.32 19.39 15.28
C LEU A 694 9.53 19.76 13.78
N SER A 695 8.64 19.38 12.84
CA SER A 695 7.46 18.49 12.89
C SER A 695 6.81 18.36 11.48
N ASN A 696 5.91 17.36 11.30
CA ASN A 696 4.82 17.33 10.30
C ASN A 696 5.23 17.13 8.80
N ARG A 697 4.49 16.42 7.91
CA ARG A 697 3.19 15.71 8.00
C ARG A 697 2.86 14.79 6.78
N LEU A 698 2.71 13.47 6.99
CA LEU A 698 1.64 12.56 6.47
C LEU A 698 1.54 12.31 4.90
N PRO A 699 0.65 11.43 4.32
CA PRO A 699 0.88 9.97 4.04
C PRO A 699 0.10 9.29 2.84
N LEU A 700 0.03 7.97 2.65
CA LEU A 700 -0.40 7.28 1.38
C LEU A 700 -1.76 7.68 0.70
N ALA A 701 -1.73 8.23 -0.53
CA ALA A 701 -2.73 7.97 -1.61
C ALA A 701 -2.24 8.29 -3.05
N SER A 702 -2.78 7.57 -4.05
CA SER A 702 -2.51 7.62 -5.50
C SER A 702 -1.14 7.09 -5.98
N LEU A 703 -1.10 6.51 -7.20
CA LEU A 703 0.17 6.12 -7.85
C LEU A 703 1.06 7.35 -8.10
N PHE A 704 2.37 7.18 -7.87
CA PHE A 704 3.49 8.13 -8.09
C PHE A 704 3.67 9.31 -7.11
N ALA A 705 4.54 9.18 -6.08
CA ALA A 705 5.58 10.19 -5.73
C ALA A 705 6.45 9.86 -4.47
N PRO A 706 7.79 9.79 -4.63
CA PRO A 706 8.80 10.06 -3.58
C PRO A 706 8.86 11.53 -3.07
N GLU A 707 9.86 12.17 -2.42
CA GLU A 707 11.34 12.03 -2.15
C GLU A 707 11.68 12.82 -0.80
N ILE A 708 12.80 12.98 -0.04
CA ILE A 708 14.29 12.72 0.07
C ILE A 708 14.73 12.82 1.58
N MET A 709 16.04 12.71 1.95
CA MET A 709 16.89 13.67 2.77
C MET A 709 18.14 13.01 3.43
N ASP A 710 19.33 13.63 3.68
CA ASP A 710 20.03 14.80 3.09
C ASP A 710 21.53 14.94 3.58
N LEU A 711 22.39 15.68 2.83
CA LEU A 711 23.76 16.20 3.15
C LEU A 711 24.98 15.23 3.38
N PRO A 712 26.23 15.57 2.95
CA PRO A 712 26.62 16.12 1.63
C PRO A 712 28.01 15.65 1.11
N MET A 713 28.14 14.97 -0.05
CA MET A 713 29.35 15.11 -0.92
C MET A 713 29.17 14.61 -2.37
N TRP A 714 30.12 14.98 -3.25
CA TRP A 714 29.99 14.93 -4.72
C TRP A 714 30.21 13.54 -5.35
N THR A 715 29.27 13.09 -6.18
CA THR A 715 29.56 12.36 -7.45
C THR A 715 28.37 12.52 -8.43
N SER A 716 28.57 12.26 -9.73
CA SER A 716 27.60 12.55 -10.80
C SER A 716 26.96 11.30 -11.44
N GLU A 717 25.63 11.28 -11.57
CA GLU A 717 24.89 10.28 -12.37
C GLU A 717 24.05 10.95 -13.48
N PRO A 718 23.95 10.36 -14.69
CA PRO A 718 23.46 11.08 -15.88
C PRO A 718 21.95 11.00 -16.15
N GLU A 719 21.24 9.95 -15.70
CA GLU A 719 19.83 9.75 -16.06
C GLU A 719 18.86 10.76 -15.40
N LEU A 720 19.38 11.70 -14.59
CA LEU A 720 18.63 12.81 -14.01
C LEU A 720 17.97 13.74 -15.05
N GLN A 721 18.54 13.79 -16.25
CA GLN A 721 18.45 14.98 -17.08
C GLN A 721 17.06 15.21 -17.69
N SER A 722 16.29 14.19 -18.09
CA SER A 722 15.08 14.32 -18.93
C SER A 722 14.10 15.44 -18.49
N THR A 723 13.49 15.34 -17.30
CA THR A 723 12.47 16.30 -16.83
C THR A 723 13.05 17.69 -16.54
N TYR A 724 14.28 17.77 -16.04
CA TYR A 724 14.99 19.04 -15.82
C TYR A 724 15.35 19.74 -17.14
N ARG A 725 15.91 18.98 -18.08
CA ARG A 725 16.25 19.41 -19.43
C ARG A 725 15.05 19.96 -20.17
N MET A 726 13.89 19.30 -20.06
CA MET A 726 12.62 19.84 -20.56
C MET A 726 12.33 21.22 -19.96
N ALA A 727 12.35 21.33 -18.63
CA ALA A 727 12.03 22.57 -17.93
C ALA A 727 13.00 23.71 -18.28
N GLY A 728 14.30 23.43 -18.42
CA GLY A 728 15.31 24.37 -18.84
C GLY A 728 15.23 24.76 -20.31
N LEU A 729 15.03 23.80 -21.23
CA LEU A 729 14.84 24.09 -22.66
C LEU A 729 13.57 24.92 -22.90
N ALA A 730 12.48 24.62 -22.18
CA ALA A 730 11.25 25.41 -22.20
C ALA A 730 11.48 26.84 -21.70
N ALA A 731 12.16 27.02 -20.56
CA ALA A 731 12.48 28.35 -20.03
C ALA A 731 13.42 29.15 -20.96
N ILE A 732 14.38 28.51 -21.61
CA ILE A 732 15.26 29.15 -22.62
C ILE A 732 14.47 29.49 -23.90
N GLU A 733 13.58 28.63 -24.39
CA GLU A 733 12.74 28.92 -25.57
C GLU A 733 11.77 30.09 -25.29
N VAL A 734 11.15 30.11 -24.10
CA VAL A 734 10.37 31.26 -23.59
C VAL A 734 11.23 32.52 -23.60
N ALA A 735 12.42 32.49 -23.01
CA ALA A 735 13.31 33.65 -22.94
C ALA A 735 13.71 34.17 -24.33
N GLN A 736 14.06 33.27 -25.26
CA GLN A 736 14.43 33.58 -26.64
C GLN A 736 13.26 34.20 -27.42
N LYS A 737 12.05 33.62 -27.34
CA LYS A 737 10.85 34.13 -28.02
C LYS A 737 10.37 35.46 -27.44
N VAL A 738 10.26 35.58 -26.12
CA VAL A 738 9.80 36.79 -25.44
C VAL A 738 10.76 37.96 -25.67
N ALA A 739 12.08 37.76 -25.51
CA ALA A 739 13.04 38.83 -25.76
C ALA A 739 13.10 39.24 -27.25
N LYS A 740 12.82 38.33 -28.19
CA LYS A 740 12.66 38.66 -29.62
C LYS A 740 11.43 39.54 -29.87
N TYR A 741 10.31 39.28 -29.18
CA TYR A 741 9.10 40.09 -29.25
C TYR A 741 9.28 41.49 -28.63
N TRP A 742 9.84 41.59 -27.42
CA TRP A 742 10.14 42.87 -26.76
C TRP A 742 11.07 43.76 -27.60
N ARG A 743 12.07 43.17 -28.28
CA ARG A 743 12.91 43.88 -29.26
C ARG A 743 12.09 44.38 -30.46
N PHE A 744 11.18 43.58 -31.00
CA PHE A 744 10.33 43.98 -32.12
C PHE A 744 9.46 45.21 -31.79
N LEU A 745 8.76 45.20 -30.65
CA LEU A 745 7.93 46.33 -30.19
C LEU A 745 8.75 47.63 -30.10
N ARG A 746 9.95 47.57 -29.51
CA ARG A 746 10.90 48.69 -29.43
C ARG A 746 11.24 49.27 -30.81
N HIS A 747 11.40 48.44 -31.84
CA HIS A 747 11.73 48.87 -33.19
C HIS A 747 10.52 49.42 -33.96
N ALA A 748 9.33 48.85 -33.77
CA ALA A 748 8.08 49.40 -34.31
C ALA A 748 7.83 50.84 -33.82
N ASN A 749 7.92 51.08 -32.51
CA ASN A 749 7.72 52.41 -31.91
C ASN A 749 8.80 53.43 -32.32
N LYS A 750 10.06 53.01 -32.53
CA LYS A 750 11.10 53.87 -33.14
C LYS A 750 10.77 54.28 -34.58
N ASN A 751 10.22 53.37 -35.39
CA ASN A 751 9.85 53.67 -36.78
C ASN A 751 8.56 54.51 -36.88
N GLY A 752 7.57 54.31 -35.99
CA GLY A 752 6.38 55.16 -35.91
C GLY A 752 6.73 56.64 -35.64
N LYS A 753 7.68 56.91 -34.73
CA LYS A 753 8.23 58.26 -34.50
C LYS A 753 9.01 58.83 -35.70
N ARG A 754 9.47 57.98 -36.64
CA ARG A 754 10.18 58.39 -37.87
C ARG A 754 9.21 58.67 -39.03
N ASN A 755 8.15 57.88 -39.19
CA ASN A 755 7.11 58.10 -40.21
C ASN A 755 6.28 59.37 -39.91
N ARG A 756 5.90 59.62 -38.66
CA ARG A 756 5.29 60.90 -38.23
C ARG A 756 6.17 62.13 -38.49
N LYS A 757 7.46 61.95 -38.81
CA LYS A 757 8.39 63.01 -39.22
C LYS A 757 8.56 63.16 -40.74
N LYS A 758 8.04 62.22 -41.54
CA LYS A 758 7.89 62.31 -43.01
C LYS A 758 6.50 62.80 -43.43
N GLU A 759 5.45 62.33 -42.77
CA GLU A 759 4.05 62.68 -43.09
C GLU A 759 3.70 64.16 -42.86
N ARG A 760 4.55 64.92 -42.14
CA ARG A 760 4.46 66.39 -42.05
C ARG A 760 4.91 67.14 -43.31
N ILE A 761 5.29 66.46 -44.40
CA ILE A 761 5.69 67.08 -45.69
C ILE A 761 4.89 66.49 -46.87
N SER A 762 3.58 66.26 -46.69
CA SER A 762 2.64 66.03 -47.81
C SER A 762 1.18 66.26 -47.40
N MET A 763 0.75 67.53 -47.28
CA MET A 763 -0.67 67.90 -47.13
C MET A 763 -1.13 68.77 -48.29
N VAL A 764 -1.80 68.18 -49.29
CA VAL A 764 -2.54 68.91 -50.34
C VAL A 764 -3.85 68.17 -50.70
N SER A 765 -4.98 68.84 -50.43
CA SER A 765 -6.32 68.75 -51.05
C SER A 765 -7.17 67.45 -51.13
N GLN A 766 -8.35 67.54 -50.50
CA GLN A 766 -9.71 67.37 -51.08
C GLN A 766 -10.38 65.97 -51.27
N ASN A 767 -11.28 65.66 -50.32
CA ASN A 767 -12.75 65.50 -50.49
C ASN A 767 -13.37 64.69 -51.66
N ARG A 768 -14.03 63.57 -51.32
CA ARG A 768 -15.42 63.10 -51.68
C ARG A 768 -15.54 61.57 -51.41
N GLY A 769 -16.70 60.95 -51.13
CA GLY A 769 -18.02 61.49 -50.81
C GLY A 769 -19.22 60.57 -51.15
N GLY A 770 -19.54 59.56 -50.32
CA GLY A 770 -20.74 58.69 -50.43
C GLY A 770 -20.66 57.55 -51.48
N VAL A 771 -21.63 56.62 -51.62
CA VAL A 771 -22.81 56.21 -50.79
C VAL A 771 -23.31 54.80 -51.22
N CYS A 772 -24.05 54.10 -50.35
CA CYS A 772 -24.82 52.83 -50.44
C CYS A 772 -24.99 52.02 -51.76
N CYS A 773 -25.02 50.67 -51.68
CA CYS A 773 -26.28 49.86 -51.83
C CYS A 773 -26.12 48.30 -51.77
N SER A 774 -26.69 47.69 -50.71
CA SER A 774 -27.68 46.58 -50.66
C SER A 774 -27.55 45.19 -51.36
N THR A 775 -28.10 44.20 -50.61
CA THR A 775 -28.92 43.01 -51.01
C THR A 775 -28.30 41.63 -51.38
N THR A 776 -28.23 40.77 -50.35
CA THR A 776 -28.81 39.39 -50.24
C THR A 776 -28.46 38.24 -51.22
N GLY A 777 -28.02 37.11 -50.63
CA GLY A 777 -28.12 35.76 -51.19
C GLY A 777 -27.55 34.69 -50.23
N LEU A 778 -28.38 33.78 -49.72
CA LEU A 778 -27.98 32.70 -48.80
C LEU A 778 -27.97 31.33 -49.52
N SER A 779 -26.91 30.56 -49.33
CA SER A 779 -26.91 29.09 -49.42
C SER A 779 -25.67 28.53 -48.70
N GLU A 780 -25.76 27.34 -48.12
CA GLU A 780 -24.78 26.80 -47.17
C GLU A 780 -23.75 25.89 -47.84
N SER A 781 -22.49 25.89 -47.36
CA SER A 781 -21.63 24.69 -47.30
C SER A 781 -20.29 24.93 -46.59
N SER A 782 -19.96 24.00 -45.68
CA SER A 782 -18.60 23.59 -45.28
C SER A 782 -17.45 24.62 -45.30
N THR A 783 -17.26 25.36 -44.21
CA THR A 783 -15.97 25.98 -43.91
C THR A 783 -15.00 24.97 -43.31
N LEU A 784 -14.18 24.32 -44.15
CA LEU A 784 -12.85 23.92 -43.69
C LEU A 784 -12.07 25.19 -43.37
N HIS A 785 -11.45 25.26 -42.19
CA HIS A 785 -10.49 26.30 -41.82
C HIS A 785 -9.08 25.72 -41.62
N SER A 786 -8.61 25.05 -42.67
CA SER A 786 -7.17 25.02 -42.96
C SER A 786 -6.73 26.42 -43.40
N SER A 787 -5.93 27.14 -42.60
CA SER A 787 -5.40 28.45 -42.97
C SER A 787 -3.88 28.54 -42.80
N ASN A 788 -3.17 28.08 -43.83
CA ASN A 788 -1.73 28.24 -44.13
C ASN A 788 -0.94 29.18 -43.20
N GLU A 789 -0.29 28.62 -42.18
CA GLU A 789 0.43 29.35 -41.14
C GLU A 789 1.92 29.62 -41.45
N GLU A 790 2.38 29.60 -42.72
CA GLU A 790 3.78 29.96 -43.00
C GLU A 790 4.07 30.59 -44.39
N ARG A 791 3.92 31.92 -44.51
CA ARG A 791 4.70 32.80 -45.42
C ARG A 791 4.52 34.31 -45.21
N SER A 792 4.47 34.78 -43.95
CA SER A 792 4.37 36.22 -43.64
C SER A 792 5.09 36.58 -42.34
N ALA A 793 6.40 36.89 -42.44
CA ALA A 793 7.22 37.37 -41.33
C ALA A 793 6.94 38.85 -40.98
N SER A 794 5.68 39.16 -40.65
CA SER A 794 5.19 40.53 -40.42
C SER A 794 4.25 40.61 -39.22
N GLY A 795 4.82 40.80 -38.02
CA GLY A 795 4.12 41.38 -36.87
C GLY A 795 2.91 40.62 -36.32
N ARG A 796 3.07 39.35 -35.93
CA ARG A 796 2.11 38.73 -35.00
C ARG A 796 2.27 39.27 -33.59
N HIS A 797 1.15 39.42 -32.91
CA HIS A 797 1.05 39.68 -31.47
C HIS A 797 1.48 38.43 -30.70
N LEU A 798 2.22 38.59 -29.60
CA LEU A 798 2.53 37.51 -28.66
C LEU A 798 1.68 37.70 -27.40
N SER A 799 0.79 36.75 -27.12
CA SER A 799 -0.07 36.74 -25.94
C SER A 799 0.54 35.95 -24.78
N TRP A 800 -0.03 36.10 -23.58
CA TRP A 800 0.30 35.23 -22.44
C TRP A 800 0.06 33.75 -22.76
N HIS A 801 -0.98 33.42 -23.53
CA HIS A 801 -1.33 32.04 -23.87
C HIS A 801 -0.24 31.40 -24.74
N ASP A 802 0.35 32.15 -25.68
CA ASP A 802 1.47 31.68 -26.51
C ASP A 802 2.72 31.39 -25.67
N VAL A 803 2.99 32.23 -24.67
CA VAL A 803 4.12 32.06 -23.74
C VAL A 803 3.96 30.79 -22.91
N TYR A 804 2.79 30.60 -22.30
CA TYR A 804 2.50 29.40 -21.51
C TYR A 804 2.42 28.13 -22.38
N SER A 805 1.95 28.22 -23.63
CA SER A 805 1.86 27.09 -24.56
C SER A 805 3.22 26.47 -24.90
N ILE A 806 4.31 27.25 -24.86
CA ILE A 806 5.68 26.72 -25.02
C ILE A 806 5.97 25.70 -23.91
N ALA A 807 5.76 26.08 -22.64
CA ALA A 807 6.02 25.23 -21.50
C ALA A 807 5.05 24.04 -21.41
N VAL A 808 3.77 24.24 -21.74
CA VAL A 808 2.76 23.15 -21.84
C VAL A 808 3.21 22.10 -22.87
N LYS A 809 3.58 22.51 -24.08
CA LYS A 809 4.03 21.61 -25.15
C LYS A 809 5.31 20.84 -24.77
N TRP A 810 6.27 21.52 -24.13
CA TRP A 810 7.48 20.87 -23.62
C TRP A 810 7.16 19.82 -22.54
N ARG A 811 6.24 20.11 -21.60
CA ARG A 811 5.76 19.14 -20.60
C ARG A 811 5.00 17.96 -21.24
N GLN A 812 4.19 18.22 -22.26
CA GLN A 812 3.45 17.19 -23.00
C GLN A 812 4.36 16.14 -23.64
N ILE A 813 5.47 16.55 -24.27
CA ILE A 813 6.38 15.63 -24.97
C ILE A 813 7.36 14.90 -24.03
N SER A 814 7.74 15.50 -22.90
CA SER A 814 8.64 14.84 -21.93
C SER A 814 7.93 13.82 -21.05
N GLU A 815 6.66 14.07 -20.72
CA GLU A 815 5.92 13.37 -19.67
C GLU A 815 4.52 12.96 -20.21
N PRO A 816 4.44 12.18 -21.30
CA PRO A 816 3.16 11.86 -21.95
C PRO A 816 2.20 11.06 -21.07
N CYS A 817 2.69 10.48 -19.97
CA CYS A 817 1.90 9.77 -18.96
C CYS A 817 1.29 10.70 -17.88
N ASP A 818 1.75 11.95 -17.77
CA ASP A 818 1.19 12.99 -16.89
C ASP A 818 1.33 14.40 -17.53
N PRO A 819 0.64 14.64 -18.67
CA PRO A 819 0.77 15.86 -19.45
C PRO A 819 -0.21 16.95 -19.00
N VAL A 820 0.09 18.21 -19.35
CA VAL A 820 -0.85 19.34 -19.20
C VAL A 820 -1.68 19.47 -20.47
N VAL A 821 -2.97 19.74 -20.33
CA VAL A 821 -3.94 19.92 -21.41
C VAL A 821 -4.69 21.24 -21.21
N TRP A 822 -4.94 22.00 -22.26
CA TRP A 822 -5.68 23.26 -22.16
C TRP A 822 -7.18 22.99 -21.97
N ILE A 823 -7.74 23.43 -20.83
CA ILE A 823 -9.07 23.00 -20.39
C ILE A 823 -10.21 23.59 -21.25
N ASN A 824 -10.01 24.77 -21.83
CA ASN A 824 -10.88 25.34 -22.88
C ASN A 824 -10.78 24.62 -24.24
N LYS A 825 -10.00 23.54 -24.33
CA LYS A 825 -9.89 22.64 -25.50
C LYS A 825 -10.43 21.23 -25.19
N LEU A 826 -11.21 21.08 -24.11
CA LEU A 826 -12.08 19.94 -23.84
C LEU A 826 -13.49 20.19 -24.44
N SER A 827 -14.40 19.22 -24.33
CA SER A 827 -15.67 19.20 -25.06
C SER A 827 -16.85 19.75 -24.23
N GLU A 828 -17.99 19.07 -24.23
CA GLU A 828 -19.21 19.47 -23.52
C GLU A 828 -18.97 19.64 -22.00
N GLU A 829 -18.00 18.92 -21.42
CA GLU A 829 -17.70 19.04 -19.99
C GLU A 829 -16.87 20.28 -19.60
N PHE A 830 -16.24 20.98 -20.56
CA PHE A 830 -15.76 22.34 -20.28
C PHE A 830 -16.94 23.27 -19.99
N ILE A 831 -18.09 23.06 -20.65
CA ILE A 831 -19.32 23.83 -20.42
C ILE A 831 -19.96 23.44 -19.09
N SER A 832 -19.93 22.15 -18.71
CA SER A 832 -20.48 21.69 -17.43
C SER A 832 -19.58 21.97 -16.21
N GLY A 833 -18.32 22.35 -16.40
CA GLY A 833 -17.37 22.68 -15.33
C GLY A 833 -16.51 21.51 -14.86
N PHE A 834 -15.52 21.14 -15.67
CA PHE A 834 -14.41 20.28 -15.24
C PHE A 834 -13.70 20.86 -13.99
N GLY A 835 -13.05 20.02 -13.18
CA GLY A 835 -12.19 20.50 -12.09
C GLY A 835 -11.53 19.36 -11.33
N SER A 836 -10.19 19.41 -11.21
CA SER A 836 -9.37 18.37 -10.57
C SER A 836 -9.75 18.22 -9.09
N HIS A 837 -10.10 17.02 -8.66
CA HIS A 837 -10.31 16.69 -7.25
C HIS A 837 -8.97 16.30 -6.61
N THR A 838 -8.50 17.09 -5.66
CA THR A 838 -7.17 16.95 -5.05
C THR A 838 -7.33 16.64 -3.56
N PRO A 839 -7.56 15.37 -3.18
CA PRO A 839 -7.77 15.00 -1.78
C PRO A 839 -6.51 15.21 -0.95
N MET A 840 -6.73 15.68 0.27
CA MET A 840 -5.73 15.81 1.34
C MET A 840 -6.05 14.79 2.44
N LEU A 841 -7.33 14.60 2.72
CA LEU A 841 -7.91 13.41 3.36
C LEU A 841 -8.80 12.69 2.36
N LEU A 842 -8.84 11.36 2.45
CA LEU A 842 -9.74 10.49 1.68
C LEU A 842 -10.28 9.41 2.61
N GLY A 843 -11.29 9.79 3.41
CA GLY A 843 -11.85 8.93 4.44
C GLY A 843 -11.02 8.99 5.73
N GLN A 844 -10.51 7.83 6.14
CA GLN A 844 -9.49 7.66 7.18
C GLN A 844 -8.08 7.71 6.57
N ALA A 845 -7.97 7.43 5.27
CA ALA A 845 -6.75 7.70 4.54
C ALA A 845 -6.54 9.21 4.44
N LYS A 846 -5.27 9.53 4.29
CA LYS A 846 -4.66 10.85 4.34
C LYS A 846 -3.67 10.87 3.14
N VAL A 847 -3.38 12.00 2.49
CA VAL A 847 -2.70 12.02 1.15
C VAL A 847 -1.33 12.71 1.10
N VAL A 848 -0.31 12.04 0.52
CA VAL A 848 1.14 12.26 0.82
C VAL A 848 1.51 13.70 0.48
N ARG A 849 1.40 13.99 -0.81
CA ARG A 849 1.88 15.20 -1.44
C ARG A 849 1.09 16.46 -1.07
N TYR A 850 -0.03 16.31 -0.37
CA TYR A 850 -0.99 17.39 -0.14
C TYR A 850 -1.34 17.60 1.34
N PHE A 851 -1.37 16.56 2.18
CA PHE A 851 -1.65 16.69 3.61
C PHE A 851 -0.66 17.59 4.39
N PRO A 852 0.63 17.79 4.01
CA PRO A 852 1.45 18.86 4.62
C PRO A 852 0.73 20.21 4.70
N ASN A 853 -0.06 20.56 3.68
CA ASN A 853 -0.84 21.79 3.61
C ASN A 853 -2.21 21.72 4.32
N TYR A 854 -2.62 20.56 4.86
CA TYR A 854 -3.95 20.35 5.47
C TYR A 854 -4.26 21.38 6.55
N SER A 855 -3.32 21.63 7.48
CA SER A 855 -3.56 22.62 8.55
C SER A 855 -3.83 24.01 7.98
N ARG A 856 -2.98 24.48 7.06
CA ARG A 856 -3.11 25.81 6.45
C ARG A 856 -4.40 25.94 5.66
N THR A 857 -4.78 24.90 4.91
CA THR A 857 -6.00 24.86 4.10
C THR A 857 -7.26 24.80 4.98
N PHE A 858 -7.23 24.02 6.06
CA PHE A 858 -8.31 23.91 7.03
C PHE A 858 -8.48 25.20 7.84
N ASP A 859 -7.39 25.87 8.23
CA ASP A 859 -7.44 27.17 8.89
C ASP A 859 -7.91 28.30 7.95
N VAL A 860 -7.52 28.28 6.68
CA VAL A 860 -8.06 29.17 5.63
C VAL A 860 -9.57 28.95 5.44
N ALA A 861 -10.03 27.70 5.32
CA ALA A 861 -11.45 27.39 5.24
C ALA A 861 -12.22 27.90 6.46
N LYS A 862 -11.71 27.65 7.68
CA LYS A 862 -12.30 28.17 8.93
C LYS A 862 -12.37 29.70 8.99
N SER A 863 -11.44 30.43 8.35
CA SER A 863 -11.60 31.89 8.21
C SER A 863 -12.70 32.24 7.21
N ILE A 864 -12.63 31.70 5.99
CA ILE A 864 -13.61 31.97 4.92
C ILE A 864 -15.05 31.74 5.41
N ILE A 865 -15.33 30.63 6.10
CA ILE A 865 -16.67 30.33 6.64
C ILE A 865 -17.11 31.38 7.69
N ARG A 866 -16.20 31.81 8.57
CA ARG A 866 -16.48 32.84 9.59
C ARG A 866 -16.68 34.24 9.01
N ASP A 867 -15.95 34.55 7.95
CA ASP A 867 -15.91 35.88 7.33
C ASP A 867 -17.07 36.06 6.33
N LEU A 868 -17.45 35.01 5.60
CA LEU A 868 -18.61 34.98 4.69
C LEU A 868 -19.95 34.66 5.39
N LYS A 869 -19.92 33.85 6.46
CA LYS A 869 -21.11 33.33 7.19
C LYS A 869 -22.08 32.48 6.36
N TYR A 870 -21.63 31.95 5.23
CA TYR A 870 -22.32 30.91 4.48
C TYR A 870 -21.31 29.90 3.95
N VAL A 871 -21.81 28.72 3.58
CA VAL A 871 -21.09 27.74 2.75
C VAL A 871 -22.02 27.27 1.62
N ASN A 872 -21.52 26.49 0.67
CA ASN A 872 -22.34 25.85 -0.36
C ASN A 872 -22.38 24.34 -0.11
N ASN A 873 -23.52 23.69 -0.31
CA ASN A 873 -23.61 22.23 -0.20
C ASN A 873 -23.16 21.52 -1.49
N ALA A 874 -23.18 20.19 -1.50
CA ALA A 874 -22.78 19.37 -2.67
C ALA A 874 -23.62 19.60 -3.94
N GLU A 875 -24.80 20.23 -3.83
CA GLU A 875 -25.67 20.60 -4.96
C GLU A 875 -25.52 22.10 -5.36
N ASP A 876 -24.42 22.74 -4.97
CA ASP A 876 -24.11 24.17 -5.15
C ASP A 876 -25.20 25.11 -4.57
N ARG A 877 -25.94 24.68 -3.53
CA ARG A 877 -26.93 25.51 -2.81
C ARG A 877 -26.33 26.18 -1.57
N PHE A 878 -26.73 27.42 -1.31
CA PHE A 878 -26.28 28.16 -0.13
C PHE A 878 -26.83 27.60 1.19
N ILE A 879 -25.93 27.31 2.13
CA ILE A 879 -26.22 27.10 3.55
C ILE A 879 -25.88 28.39 4.28
N ASP A 880 -26.89 29.19 4.62
CA ASP A 880 -26.69 30.38 5.46
C ASP A 880 -26.41 29.99 6.92
N LEU A 881 -25.40 30.60 7.53
CA LEU A 881 -25.00 30.44 8.94
C LEU A 881 -25.26 31.71 9.77
N SER A 882 -25.96 32.70 9.19
CA SER A 882 -26.28 33.99 9.80
C SER A 882 -27.44 33.94 10.82
N ASP A 883 -28.17 32.82 10.91
CA ASP A 883 -29.21 32.63 11.92
C ASP A 883 -28.63 32.73 13.35
N PRO A 884 -29.36 33.27 14.35
CA PRO A 884 -28.85 33.43 15.73
C PRO A 884 -28.29 32.14 16.35
N ASP A 885 -28.94 31.01 16.12
CA ASP A 885 -28.52 29.70 16.65
C ASP A 885 -27.30 29.14 15.89
N LYS A 886 -27.14 29.49 14.61
CA LYS A 886 -25.97 29.12 13.79
C LYS A 886 -24.79 30.05 14.04
N LEU A 887 -25.01 31.33 14.34
CA LEU A 887 -23.95 32.29 14.70
C LEU A 887 -23.16 31.85 15.94
N GLN A 888 -23.81 31.17 16.91
CA GLN A 888 -23.09 30.54 18.03
C GLN A 888 -22.15 29.43 17.53
N LYS A 889 -22.59 28.59 16.58
CA LYS A 889 -21.75 27.58 15.93
C LYS A 889 -20.63 28.21 15.07
N VAL A 890 -20.87 29.33 14.40
CA VAL A 890 -19.81 30.09 13.69
C VAL A 890 -18.73 30.58 14.68
N GLY A 891 -19.10 30.85 15.93
CA GLY A 891 -18.16 31.04 17.03
C GLY A 891 -17.32 29.80 17.35
N THR A 892 -17.93 28.60 17.38
CA THR A 892 -17.22 27.34 17.65
C THR A 892 -16.34 26.84 16.51
N ILE A 893 -16.54 27.31 15.25
CA ILE A 893 -15.65 27.00 14.11
C ILE A 893 -14.18 27.24 14.44
N LYS A 894 -13.86 28.31 15.18
CA LYS A 894 -12.47 28.61 15.60
C LYS A 894 -11.82 27.46 16.39
N HIS A 895 -12.64 26.68 17.10
CA HIS A 895 -12.24 25.58 17.98
C HIS A 895 -12.37 24.20 17.33
N ALA A 896 -12.87 24.10 16.09
CA ALA A 896 -12.87 22.85 15.33
C ALA A 896 -11.42 22.41 15.02
N GLY A 897 -11.06 21.21 15.47
CA GLY A 897 -9.73 20.61 15.31
C GLY A 897 -9.65 19.58 14.17
N SER A 898 -10.78 18.98 13.81
CA SER A 898 -10.92 17.91 12.83
C SER A 898 -12.02 18.18 11.80
N CYS A 899 -12.02 17.41 10.71
CA CYS A 899 -13.12 17.43 9.74
C CYS A 899 -14.47 17.05 10.36
N SER A 900 -14.52 16.14 11.33
CA SER A 900 -15.77 15.80 12.01
C SER A 900 -16.30 16.96 12.85
N ASP A 901 -15.46 17.69 13.58
CA ASP A 901 -15.89 18.87 14.34
C ASP A 901 -16.52 19.93 13.42
N LEU A 902 -15.89 20.17 12.26
CA LEU A 902 -16.37 21.15 11.28
C LEU A 902 -17.65 20.68 10.59
N TYR A 903 -17.76 19.38 10.27
CA TYR A 903 -18.98 18.77 9.74
C TYR A 903 -20.15 18.86 10.72
N ASN A 904 -19.94 18.50 11.99
CA ASN A 904 -20.94 18.58 13.06
C ASN A 904 -21.42 20.02 13.33
N VAL A 905 -20.59 21.03 13.02
CA VAL A 905 -20.98 22.44 13.06
C VAL A 905 -21.91 22.83 11.90
N ILE A 906 -21.58 22.43 10.66
CA ILE A 906 -22.34 22.77 9.46
C ILE A 906 -23.63 21.93 9.33
N GLY A 907 -23.52 20.61 9.44
CA GLY A 907 -24.63 19.65 9.42
C GLY A 907 -24.82 18.85 8.13
N GLU A 908 -24.10 19.17 7.05
CA GLU A 908 -24.10 18.42 5.78
C GLU A 908 -22.78 18.62 5.01
N SER A 909 -22.57 17.87 3.92
CA SER A 909 -21.36 17.94 3.09
C SER A 909 -21.31 19.23 2.27
N PHE A 910 -20.19 19.95 2.33
CA PHE A 910 -20.10 21.35 1.90
C PHE A 910 -18.78 21.74 1.23
N TRP A 911 -18.75 22.93 0.63
CA TRP A 911 -17.55 23.58 0.12
C TRP A 911 -17.56 25.09 0.32
N VAL A 912 -16.36 25.69 0.34
CA VAL A 912 -16.12 27.13 0.31
C VAL A 912 -15.03 27.50 -0.69
N GLY A 913 -15.19 28.60 -1.43
CA GLY A 913 -14.14 29.08 -2.34
C GLY A 913 -13.13 29.97 -1.62
N THR A 914 -11.83 29.79 -1.89
CA THR A 914 -10.89 30.91 -1.71
C THR A 914 -11.30 32.06 -2.65
N THR A 915 -10.90 33.29 -2.32
CA THR A 915 -11.21 34.48 -3.13
C THR A 915 -9.94 35.09 -3.64
N CYS A 916 -9.92 35.48 -4.91
CA CYS A 916 -8.78 36.14 -5.53
C CYS A 916 -9.17 37.58 -5.89
N GLU A 917 -8.52 38.57 -5.29
CA GLU A 917 -8.76 39.97 -5.64
C GLU A 917 -8.27 40.26 -7.08
N SER A 918 -9.13 40.93 -7.85
CA SER A 918 -8.94 41.17 -9.28
C SER A 918 -8.22 42.50 -9.51
N THR A 919 -7.31 42.55 -10.49
CA THR A 919 -6.62 43.80 -10.89
C THR A 919 -7.21 44.46 -12.12
N VAL A 920 -8.13 43.79 -12.83
CA VAL A 920 -8.87 44.34 -13.98
C VAL A 920 -10.22 44.93 -13.58
N PHE A 921 -10.95 44.24 -12.71
CA PHE A 921 -12.30 44.62 -12.30
C PHE A 921 -12.27 45.21 -10.87
N GLU A 922 -12.36 46.53 -10.77
CA GLU A 922 -12.29 47.25 -9.50
C GLU A 922 -13.30 46.72 -8.46
N GLY A 923 -12.84 46.43 -7.25
CA GLY A 923 -13.66 45.90 -6.15
C GLY A 923 -14.15 44.45 -6.32
N LYS A 924 -13.87 43.78 -7.44
CA LYS A 924 -14.30 42.40 -7.68
C LYS A 924 -13.38 41.39 -6.99
N ARG A 925 -13.98 40.32 -6.49
CA ARG A 925 -13.30 39.09 -6.08
C ARG A 925 -13.69 37.97 -7.04
N LEU A 926 -12.69 37.31 -7.62
CA LEU A 926 -12.86 36.15 -8.49
C LEU A 926 -12.96 34.88 -7.63
N GLU A 927 -13.63 33.85 -8.13
CA GLU A 927 -13.64 32.53 -7.52
C GLU A 927 -12.22 31.94 -7.57
N GLY A 928 -11.63 31.65 -6.40
CA GLY A 928 -10.37 30.94 -6.25
C GLY A 928 -10.59 29.42 -6.29
N THR A 929 -9.84 28.66 -5.51
CA THR A 929 -10.02 27.20 -5.44
C THR A 929 -11.07 26.84 -4.40
N ARG A 930 -11.97 25.89 -4.69
CA ARG A 930 -12.94 25.37 -3.72
C ARG A 930 -12.22 24.43 -2.75
N ILE A 931 -12.45 24.60 -1.46
CA ILE A 931 -12.08 23.66 -0.41
C ILE A 931 -13.36 22.88 -0.06
N THR A 932 -13.32 21.56 -0.18
CA THR A 932 -14.49 20.68 -0.05
C THR A 932 -14.35 19.76 1.17
N LEU A 933 -15.44 19.48 1.87
CA LEU A 933 -15.53 18.51 2.95
C LEU A 933 -16.78 17.64 2.76
N GLN A 934 -16.57 16.34 2.56
CA GLN A 934 -17.63 15.37 2.31
C GLN A 934 -17.52 14.17 3.28
N GLU A 935 -18.65 13.68 3.77
CA GLU A 935 -18.74 12.46 4.57
C GLU A 935 -18.74 11.21 3.66
N MET A 936 -17.99 10.18 4.07
CA MET A 936 -17.81 8.91 3.34
C MET A 936 -18.32 7.71 4.16
N ASP A 937 -19.49 7.89 4.79
CA ASP A 937 -20.07 6.93 5.75
C ASP A 937 -19.03 6.48 6.81
N LYS A 938 -18.90 5.17 7.04
CA LYS A 938 -17.92 4.58 7.97
C LYS A 938 -16.46 4.81 7.58
N ILE A 939 -16.20 5.16 6.31
CA ILE A 939 -14.85 5.31 5.78
C ILE A 939 -14.25 6.67 6.19
N GLY A 940 -15.01 7.62 6.74
CA GLY A 940 -14.49 8.89 7.29
C GLY A 940 -14.86 10.12 6.47
N TYR A 941 -13.91 11.02 6.19
CA TYR A 941 -14.16 12.27 5.46
C TYR A 941 -13.20 12.47 4.29
N ASP A 942 -13.72 12.84 3.13
CA ASP A 942 -12.93 13.44 2.06
C ASP A 942 -12.76 14.94 2.38
N PHE A 943 -11.50 15.39 2.46
CA PHE A 943 -11.18 16.81 2.55
C PHE A 943 -10.17 17.14 1.46
N ALA A 944 -10.60 17.95 0.50
CA ALA A 944 -9.89 18.17 -0.75
C ALA A 944 -9.89 19.64 -1.16
N ILE A 945 -9.04 19.95 -2.14
CA ILE A 945 -9.18 21.16 -2.94
C ILE A 945 -9.62 20.81 -4.36
N ARG A 946 -10.50 21.63 -4.94
CA ARG A 946 -11.02 21.48 -6.29
C ARG A 946 -11.07 22.83 -6.99
N THR A 947 -10.33 22.97 -8.08
CA THR A 947 -10.34 24.18 -8.92
C THR A 947 -11.39 24.01 -10.02
N PRO A 948 -12.57 24.65 -9.94
CA PRO A 948 -13.58 24.53 -10.99
C PRO A 948 -13.16 25.33 -12.23
N CYS A 949 -13.39 24.79 -13.41
CA CYS A 949 -12.98 25.37 -14.69
C CYS A 949 -14.20 25.60 -15.57
N THR A 950 -15.04 26.57 -15.18
CA THR A 950 -16.22 26.97 -15.94
C THR A 950 -15.88 28.03 -17.01
N PRO A 951 -16.66 28.16 -18.09
CA PRO A 951 -16.39 29.16 -19.13
C PRO A 951 -16.42 30.63 -18.66
N PRO A 952 -17.31 31.05 -17.72
CA PRO A 952 -17.24 32.39 -17.13
C PRO A 952 -15.93 32.65 -16.37
N ARG A 953 -15.51 31.72 -15.50
CA ARG A 953 -14.24 31.82 -14.77
C ARG A 953 -13.06 31.91 -15.74
N TRP A 954 -13.07 31.08 -16.80
CA TRP A 954 -12.05 31.14 -17.84
C TRP A 954 -11.94 32.52 -18.47
N ALA A 955 -13.07 33.13 -18.84
CA ALA A 955 -13.10 34.47 -19.42
C ALA A 955 -12.58 35.56 -18.47
N GLU A 956 -12.78 35.40 -17.15
CA GLU A 956 -12.29 36.34 -16.13
C GLU A 956 -10.78 36.22 -15.92
N TYR A 957 -10.26 35.02 -15.64
CA TYR A 957 -8.82 34.80 -15.46
C TYR A 957 -8.04 35.04 -16.76
N SER A 958 -8.62 34.77 -17.94
CA SER A 958 -8.01 35.14 -19.23
C SER A 958 -7.85 36.65 -19.42
N GLN A 959 -8.64 37.48 -18.72
CA GLN A 959 -8.50 38.94 -18.71
C GLN A 959 -7.45 39.41 -17.68
N GLU A 960 -7.40 38.83 -16.48
CA GLU A 960 -6.32 39.09 -15.52
C GLU A 960 -4.95 38.67 -16.08
N MET A 961 -4.84 37.50 -16.70
CA MET A 961 -3.60 37.03 -17.35
C MET A 961 -3.18 37.93 -18.52
N ALA A 962 -4.14 38.47 -19.28
CA ALA A 962 -3.87 39.46 -20.31
C ALA A 962 -3.40 40.78 -19.71
N ALA A 963 -4.07 41.31 -18.69
CA ALA A 963 -3.68 42.56 -18.06
C ALA A 963 -2.32 42.47 -17.33
N ALA A 964 -2.01 41.35 -16.68
CA ALA A 964 -0.70 41.13 -16.05
C ALA A 964 0.43 41.01 -17.09
N TRP A 965 0.15 40.44 -18.27
CA TRP A 965 1.06 40.45 -19.42
C TRP A 965 1.24 41.85 -20.00
N GLU A 966 0.15 42.59 -20.24
CA GLU A 966 0.22 43.96 -20.73
C GLU A 966 0.84 44.92 -19.71
N VAL A 967 0.71 44.71 -18.40
CA VAL A 967 1.46 45.47 -17.36
C VAL A 967 2.95 45.12 -17.38
N SER A 968 3.30 43.86 -17.64
CA SER A 968 4.69 43.44 -17.85
C SER A 968 5.30 44.01 -19.15
N LEU A 969 4.47 44.41 -20.13
CA LEU A 969 4.87 45.16 -21.32
C LEU A 969 4.89 46.69 -21.05
N LEU A 970 3.86 47.25 -20.44
CA LEU A 970 3.70 48.69 -20.20
C LEU A 970 4.66 49.25 -19.15
N SER A 971 5.17 48.43 -18.24
CA SER A 971 6.29 48.78 -17.36
C SER A 971 7.61 49.03 -18.14
N LEU A 972 7.72 48.50 -19.36
CA LEU A 972 8.81 48.82 -20.31
C LEU A 972 8.49 50.03 -21.21
N GLU A 973 7.22 50.47 -21.30
CA GLU A 973 6.79 51.58 -22.18
C GLU A 973 6.56 52.92 -21.45
N ASN A 974 6.04 52.92 -20.22
CA ASN A 974 5.54 54.13 -19.55
C ASN A 974 6.62 55.07 -18.96
N THR A 975 7.91 54.75 -19.08
CA THR A 975 9.04 55.68 -18.79
C THR A 975 9.21 56.70 -19.92
N ILE A 976 8.17 57.50 -20.19
CA ILE A 976 8.00 58.34 -21.39
C ILE A 976 8.96 59.56 -21.47
N THR A 977 9.75 59.82 -20.42
CA THR A 977 10.93 60.70 -20.45
C THR A 977 12.11 60.05 -21.20
N LEU A 978 13.32 60.59 -21.06
CA LEU A 978 14.47 60.19 -21.90
C LEU A 978 14.93 58.74 -21.65
N ASP A 979 14.56 58.15 -20.52
CA ASP A 979 15.19 56.96 -19.94
C ASP A 979 14.59 55.61 -20.37
N ALA A 980 13.42 55.54 -21.02
CA ALA A 980 12.99 54.28 -21.67
C ALA A 980 13.97 53.83 -22.77
N ALA A 981 14.75 54.77 -23.35
CA ALA A 981 15.86 54.43 -24.23
C ALA A 981 16.99 53.69 -23.47
N THR A 982 17.29 54.15 -22.25
CA THR A 982 18.28 53.61 -21.31
C THR A 982 17.87 52.24 -20.78
N LEU A 983 16.63 52.08 -20.30
CA LEU A 983 16.12 50.80 -19.81
C LEU A 983 16.12 49.73 -20.91
N CYS A 984 15.66 50.06 -22.11
CA CYS A 984 15.76 49.12 -23.22
C CYS A 984 17.19 48.90 -23.73
N ASN A 985 18.15 49.81 -23.50
CA ASN A 985 19.56 49.58 -23.79
C ASN A 985 20.18 48.60 -22.79
N ALA A 986 19.84 48.70 -21.49
CA ALA A 986 20.24 47.76 -20.45
C ALA A 986 20.03 46.30 -20.87
N TYR A 987 18.85 46.02 -21.44
CA TYR A 987 18.49 44.66 -21.81
C TYR A 987 19.03 44.21 -23.19
N SER A 988 19.61 45.11 -23.99
CA SER A 988 19.98 44.84 -25.40
C SER A 988 21.37 45.29 -25.88
N SER A 989 22.24 45.83 -25.03
CA SER A 989 23.65 46.13 -25.35
C SER A 989 24.59 45.94 -24.14
N GLU A 990 25.87 45.69 -24.40
CA GLU A 990 26.84 45.03 -23.50
C GLU A 990 27.33 45.85 -22.28
N VAL A 991 26.85 47.07 -22.06
CA VAL A 991 27.22 47.91 -20.91
C VAL A 991 25.96 48.47 -20.25
N TYR A 992 25.67 47.99 -19.04
CA TYR A 992 24.67 48.61 -18.15
C TYR A 992 25.38 49.32 -17.00
N SER A 993 25.09 50.62 -16.85
CA SER A 993 25.78 51.49 -15.89
C SER A 993 24.83 52.57 -15.32
N SER A 994 23.63 52.17 -14.91
CA SER A 994 22.65 53.05 -14.26
C SER A 994 21.92 52.33 -13.13
N ASN A 995 21.81 52.99 -11.98
CA ASN A 995 21.35 52.40 -10.71
C ASN A 995 19.81 52.44 -10.52
N ASP A 996 19.02 52.38 -11.60
CA ASP A 996 17.55 52.40 -11.47
C ASP A 996 17.01 51.01 -11.07
N VAL A 997 16.87 50.82 -9.76
CA VAL A 997 16.30 49.61 -9.15
C VAL A 997 14.77 49.58 -9.33
N SER A 998 14.11 50.73 -9.42
CA SER A 998 12.65 50.83 -9.35
C SER A 998 11.95 50.18 -10.55
N ALA A 999 12.49 50.39 -11.75
CA ALA A 999 11.96 49.77 -12.97
C ALA A 999 12.18 48.25 -13.01
N LEU A 1000 13.23 47.73 -12.36
CA LEU A 1000 13.46 46.29 -12.21
C LEU A 1000 12.45 45.64 -11.25
N GLU A 1001 12.01 46.33 -10.20
CA GLU A 1001 10.97 45.82 -9.30
C GLU A 1001 9.62 45.70 -10.02
N ASN A 1002 9.17 46.74 -10.73
CA ASN A 1002 7.90 46.73 -11.47
C ASN A 1002 7.78 45.53 -12.44
N VAL A 1003 8.86 45.17 -13.13
CA VAL A 1003 8.88 44.00 -14.04
C VAL A 1003 8.77 42.69 -13.27
N ARG A 1004 9.49 42.53 -12.15
CA ARG A 1004 9.43 41.31 -11.33
C ARG A 1004 8.06 41.14 -10.67
N ASP A 1005 7.51 42.21 -10.10
CA ASP A 1005 6.21 42.22 -9.44
C ASP A 1005 5.09 41.92 -10.48
N GLY A 1006 5.22 42.37 -11.74
CA GLY A 1006 4.36 41.97 -12.86
C GLY A 1006 4.43 40.48 -13.22
N ILE A 1007 5.64 39.91 -13.29
CA ILE A 1007 5.84 38.47 -13.55
C ILE A 1007 5.29 37.62 -12.38
N LEU A 1008 5.46 38.06 -11.12
CA LEU A 1008 4.84 37.41 -9.96
C LEU A 1008 3.32 37.49 -10.01
N ARG A 1009 2.73 38.60 -10.46
CA ARG A 1009 1.28 38.72 -10.65
C ARG A 1009 0.75 37.76 -11.73
N MET A 1010 1.47 37.59 -12.84
CA MET A 1010 1.14 36.54 -13.83
C MET A 1010 1.24 35.12 -13.23
N THR A 1011 2.22 34.90 -12.35
CA THR A 1011 2.44 33.60 -11.69
C THR A 1011 1.30 33.29 -10.69
N TYR A 1012 0.88 34.28 -9.89
CA TYR A 1012 -0.25 34.19 -8.96
C TYR A 1012 -1.55 33.84 -9.67
N TYR A 1013 -1.87 34.54 -10.77
CA TYR A 1013 -3.10 34.27 -11.51
C TYR A 1013 -3.05 32.91 -12.23
N TRP A 1014 -1.89 32.47 -12.74
CA TRP A 1014 -1.76 31.12 -13.31
C TRP A 1014 -2.13 30.01 -12.33
N TYR A 1015 -1.60 30.03 -11.10
CA TYR A 1015 -1.86 28.99 -10.09
C TYR A 1015 -3.28 29.03 -9.51
N ASN A 1016 -3.99 30.17 -9.58
CA ASN A 1016 -5.41 30.25 -9.23
C ASN A 1016 -6.35 29.98 -10.43
N PHE A 1017 -5.84 30.08 -11.65
CA PHE A 1017 -6.56 29.81 -12.90
C PHE A 1017 -6.60 28.31 -13.22
N MET A 1018 -5.45 27.64 -13.15
CA MET A 1018 -5.30 26.23 -13.51
C MET A 1018 -5.50 25.30 -12.31
N PRO A 1019 -6.11 24.12 -12.50
CA PRO A 1019 -6.14 23.08 -11.48
C PRO A 1019 -4.75 22.65 -11.04
N LEU A 1020 -4.60 22.37 -9.74
CA LEU A 1020 -3.36 21.91 -9.18
C LEU A 1020 -2.99 20.50 -9.72
N SER A 1021 -1.80 20.40 -10.30
CA SER A 1021 -1.21 19.15 -10.81
C SER A 1021 0.31 19.29 -10.82
N ARG A 1022 1.07 18.20 -11.00
CA ARG A 1022 2.54 18.28 -11.19
C ARG A 1022 2.89 19.13 -12.42
N GLY A 1023 2.17 18.93 -13.52
CA GLY A 1023 2.41 19.64 -14.77
C GLY A 1023 2.12 21.15 -14.69
N SER A 1024 0.95 21.55 -14.17
CA SER A 1024 0.57 22.97 -14.07
C SER A 1024 1.45 23.75 -13.08
N ALA A 1025 1.89 23.11 -11.99
CA ALA A 1025 2.88 23.66 -11.06
C ALA A 1025 4.23 23.94 -11.76
N VAL A 1026 4.79 22.92 -12.44
CA VAL A 1026 6.05 23.04 -13.19
C VAL A 1026 5.95 24.10 -14.29
N VAL A 1027 4.86 24.12 -15.07
CA VAL A 1027 4.65 25.09 -16.15
C VAL A 1027 4.66 26.54 -15.63
N GLY A 1028 4.01 26.81 -14.49
CA GLY A 1028 4.00 28.15 -13.88
C GLY A 1028 5.41 28.64 -13.51
N PHE A 1029 6.19 27.78 -12.86
CA PHE A 1029 7.54 28.14 -12.43
C PHE A 1029 8.54 28.20 -13.60
N VAL A 1030 8.37 27.36 -14.62
CA VAL A 1030 9.15 27.43 -15.88
C VAL A 1030 8.92 28.74 -16.62
N VAL A 1031 7.68 29.23 -16.69
CA VAL A 1031 7.38 30.53 -17.31
C VAL A 1031 7.90 31.69 -16.46
N LEU A 1032 7.79 31.64 -15.13
CA LEU A 1032 8.43 32.59 -14.21
C LEU A 1032 9.95 32.70 -14.49
N LEU A 1033 10.67 31.57 -14.56
CA LEU A 1033 12.10 31.54 -14.87
C LEU A 1033 12.39 32.08 -16.29
N GLY A 1034 11.61 31.68 -17.29
CA GLY A 1034 11.80 32.12 -18.68
C GLY A 1034 11.56 33.63 -18.88
N LEU A 1035 10.59 34.22 -18.18
CA LEU A 1035 10.30 35.65 -18.21
C LEU A 1035 11.36 36.48 -17.47
N LEU A 1036 11.85 35.99 -16.32
CA LEU A 1036 13.01 36.60 -15.65
C LEU A 1036 14.24 36.54 -16.56
N LEU A 1037 14.53 35.39 -17.17
CA LEU A 1037 15.66 35.22 -18.07
C LEU A 1037 15.56 36.12 -19.33
N ALA A 1038 14.37 36.29 -19.91
CA ALA A 1038 14.12 37.25 -21.00
C ALA A 1038 14.53 38.68 -20.63
N ALA A 1039 14.32 39.07 -19.36
CA ALA A 1039 14.72 40.35 -18.78
C ALA A 1039 16.18 40.37 -18.28
N ASN A 1040 17.00 39.38 -18.65
CA ASN A 1040 18.39 39.17 -18.19
C ASN A 1040 18.53 38.98 -16.67
N MET A 1041 17.46 38.53 -16.00
CA MET A 1041 17.45 38.20 -14.58
C MET A 1041 17.57 36.69 -14.41
N GLU A 1042 18.77 36.21 -14.10
CA GLU A 1042 19.01 34.81 -13.79
C GLU A 1042 18.73 34.53 -12.31
N PHE A 1043 17.85 33.57 -12.03
CA PHE A 1043 17.66 33.05 -10.69
C PHE A 1043 18.80 32.08 -10.33
N THR A 1044 19.73 32.54 -9.48
CA THR A 1044 20.93 31.75 -9.14
C THR A 1044 20.74 30.75 -8.00
N GLY A 1045 19.70 30.89 -7.19
CA GLY A 1045 19.36 29.97 -6.08
C GLY A 1045 18.54 28.75 -6.47
N SER A 1046 17.82 28.21 -5.47
CA SER A 1046 16.81 27.15 -5.53
C SER A 1046 15.57 27.58 -4.71
N ILE A 1047 14.44 26.88 -4.85
CA ILE A 1047 13.28 27.10 -3.97
C ILE A 1047 13.65 26.71 -2.52
N PRO A 1048 13.32 27.51 -1.49
CA PRO A 1048 13.66 27.19 -0.10
C PRO A 1048 12.92 25.95 0.43
N PRO A 1049 13.51 25.22 1.39
CA PRO A 1049 12.85 24.07 2.01
C PRO A 1049 11.48 24.43 2.61
N GLY A 1050 10.49 23.56 2.39
CA GLY A 1050 9.11 23.73 2.86
C GLY A 1050 8.23 24.65 2.02
N ILE A 1051 8.76 25.41 1.05
CA ILE A 1051 7.97 26.33 0.22
C ILE A 1051 7.43 25.62 -1.03
N GLN A 1052 6.12 25.78 -1.27
CA GLN A 1052 5.42 25.33 -2.48
C GLN A 1052 4.70 26.56 -3.10
N VAL A 1053 5.20 27.06 -4.23
CA VAL A 1053 4.83 28.38 -4.78
C VAL A 1053 3.41 28.40 -5.37
N ASP A 1054 2.95 27.25 -5.85
CA ASP A 1054 1.56 26.99 -6.21
C ASP A 1054 0.61 27.14 -5.00
N TRP A 1055 0.94 26.53 -3.87
CA TRP A 1055 0.17 26.66 -2.62
C TRP A 1055 0.24 28.05 -1.98
N GLU A 1056 1.38 28.75 -2.10
CA GLU A 1056 1.48 30.17 -1.70
C GLU A 1056 0.49 31.04 -2.48
N ALA A 1057 0.24 30.75 -3.76
CA ALA A 1057 -0.73 31.48 -4.57
C ALA A 1057 -2.18 31.06 -4.27
N ILE A 1058 -2.46 29.76 -4.18
CA ILE A 1058 -3.82 29.22 -3.96
C ILE A 1058 -4.41 29.61 -2.60
N LEU A 1059 -3.56 29.74 -1.57
CA LEU A 1059 -3.95 30.09 -0.20
C LEU A 1059 -3.75 31.58 0.15
N SER A 1060 -3.39 32.42 -0.82
CA SER A 1060 -3.33 33.88 -0.68
C SER A 1060 -4.56 34.54 -1.31
N SER A 1061 -5.16 35.52 -0.63
CA SER A 1061 -6.37 36.20 -1.14
C SER A 1061 -6.11 37.23 -2.24
N ASN A 1062 -4.87 37.71 -2.40
CA ASN A 1062 -4.51 38.68 -3.43
C ASN A 1062 -3.06 38.56 -3.91
N PRO A 1063 -2.72 39.14 -5.08
CA PRO A 1063 -1.38 39.03 -5.66
C PRO A 1063 -0.27 39.63 -4.81
N ASP A 1064 -0.60 40.63 -3.99
CA ASP A 1064 0.39 41.40 -3.23
C ASP A 1064 0.81 40.63 -1.96
N ALA A 1065 -0.10 39.88 -1.32
CA ALA A 1065 0.22 38.93 -0.25
C ALA A 1065 1.11 37.78 -0.74
N PHE A 1066 0.81 37.21 -1.91
CA PHE A 1066 1.69 36.24 -2.59
C PHE A 1066 3.06 36.85 -2.92
N THR A 1067 3.08 38.07 -3.47
CA THR A 1067 4.33 38.78 -3.75
C THR A 1067 5.16 38.97 -2.47
N ALA A 1068 4.52 39.27 -1.33
CA ALA A 1068 5.20 39.40 -0.05
C ALA A 1068 5.81 38.09 0.49
N SER A 1069 5.23 36.91 0.21
CA SER A 1069 5.82 35.63 0.64
C SER A 1069 6.95 35.15 -0.30
N ILE A 1070 6.90 35.47 -1.59
CA ILE A 1070 7.90 35.05 -2.59
C ILE A 1070 9.09 36.02 -2.72
N LYS A 1071 8.86 37.33 -2.68
CA LYS A 1071 9.87 38.39 -2.89
C LYS A 1071 11.14 38.25 -2.04
N PRO A 1072 11.10 37.91 -0.73
CA PRO A 1072 12.30 37.88 0.13
C PRO A 1072 13.37 36.88 -0.32
N TRP A 1073 12.98 35.68 -0.74
CA TRP A 1073 13.91 34.63 -1.16
C TRP A 1073 14.17 34.62 -2.67
N LEU A 1074 13.19 35.03 -3.48
CA LEU A 1074 13.36 35.08 -4.93
C LEU A 1074 14.32 36.22 -5.34
N TYR A 1075 14.10 37.45 -4.85
CA TYR A 1075 14.83 38.62 -5.37
C TYR A 1075 16.26 38.69 -4.85
N SER A 1076 16.53 38.15 -3.66
CA SER A 1076 17.88 37.98 -3.11
C SER A 1076 18.74 36.99 -3.90
N ASN A 1077 18.13 36.12 -4.70
CA ASN A 1077 18.80 35.13 -5.54
C ASN A 1077 18.86 35.51 -7.03
N ILE A 1078 18.28 36.63 -7.45
CA ILE A 1078 18.35 37.13 -8.84
C ILE A 1078 19.67 37.86 -9.10
N ARG A 1079 20.35 37.54 -10.21
CA ARG A 1079 21.50 38.27 -10.73
C ARG A 1079 21.25 38.74 -12.16
N ILE A 1080 21.90 39.83 -12.57
CA ILE A 1080 21.86 40.28 -13.96
C ILE A 1080 22.87 39.45 -14.77
N ASN A 1081 22.41 38.69 -15.75
CA ASN A 1081 23.26 37.88 -16.65
C ASN A 1081 22.73 37.93 -18.09
N THR A 1082 23.65 38.04 -19.05
CA THR A 1082 23.38 38.08 -20.50
C THR A 1082 23.95 36.91 -21.28
N ALA A 1083 24.74 36.02 -20.67
CA ALA A 1083 25.40 34.89 -21.34
C ALA A 1083 24.41 33.93 -22.03
N TRP A 1084 23.17 33.84 -21.52
CA TRP A 1084 22.10 33.06 -22.14
C TRP A 1084 21.77 33.46 -23.59
N LYS A 1085 22.15 34.67 -24.02
CA LYS A 1085 22.00 35.15 -25.40
C LYS A 1085 22.97 34.49 -26.38
N GLU A 1086 24.04 33.86 -25.89
CA GLU A 1086 24.99 33.08 -26.68
C GLU A 1086 24.53 31.64 -26.90
N TYR A 1087 23.50 31.19 -26.17
CA TYR A 1087 22.92 29.87 -26.36
C TYR A 1087 22.24 29.76 -27.73
N PRO A 1088 22.42 28.66 -28.48
CA PRO A 1088 21.71 28.41 -29.72
C PRO A 1088 20.19 28.55 -29.57
N ASP A 1089 19.52 28.99 -30.63
CA ASP A 1089 18.05 28.99 -30.70
C ASP A 1089 17.53 27.55 -30.50
N VAL A 1090 16.70 27.35 -29.48
CA VAL A 1090 16.19 26.02 -29.08
C VAL A 1090 15.41 25.37 -30.22
N THR A 1091 14.63 26.16 -30.97
CA THR A 1091 13.81 25.67 -32.08
C THR A 1091 14.66 25.25 -33.29
N LEU A 1092 15.80 25.90 -33.51
CA LEU A 1092 16.76 25.48 -34.55
C LEU A 1092 17.65 24.31 -34.07
N ALA A 1093 17.99 24.24 -32.78
CA ALA A 1093 18.79 23.16 -32.21
C ALA A 1093 18.07 21.80 -32.22
N PHE A 1094 16.74 21.81 -32.01
CA PHE A 1094 15.89 20.62 -31.94
C PHE A 1094 14.69 20.74 -32.90
N ALA A 1095 14.99 20.99 -34.17
CA ALA A 1095 14.00 21.30 -35.21
C ALA A 1095 12.83 20.30 -35.32
N THR A 1096 13.07 18.99 -35.15
CA THR A 1096 12.04 17.93 -35.28
C THR A 1096 11.65 17.31 -33.94
N THR A 1097 10.41 16.84 -33.81
CA THR A 1097 9.87 16.11 -32.64
C THR A 1097 10.81 14.98 -32.18
N GLY A 1098 11.32 14.16 -33.10
CA GLY A 1098 12.27 13.08 -32.80
C GLY A 1098 13.64 13.56 -32.30
N ALA A 1099 14.06 14.78 -32.66
CA ALA A 1099 15.29 15.39 -32.16
C ALA A 1099 15.12 15.98 -30.76
N VAL A 1100 13.91 16.42 -30.40
CA VAL A 1100 13.54 16.77 -29.02
C VAL A 1100 13.55 15.53 -28.13
N ILE A 1101 12.90 14.44 -28.56
CA ILE A 1101 12.86 13.19 -27.79
C ILE A 1101 14.28 12.61 -27.65
N ALA A 1102 15.07 12.58 -28.72
CA ALA A 1102 16.48 12.20 -28.62
C ALA A 1102 17.29 13.08 -27.66
N ALA A 1103 17.02 14.39 -27.57
CA ALA A 1103 17.66 15.27 -26.60
C ALA A 1103 17.29 14.94 -25.15
N LEU A 1104 15.99 14.71 -24.88
CA LEU A 1104 15.48 14.32 -23.57
C LEU A 1104 15.97 12.93 -23.13
N SER A 1105 16.20 12.01 -24.08
CA SER A 1105 16.71 10.65 -23.85
C SER A 1105 18.22 10.46 -24.12
N SER A 1106 19.00 11.54 -24.19
CA SER A 1106 20.46 11.49 -24.44
C SER A 1106 21.26 11.69 -23.14
N TYR A 1107 21.90 10.63 -22.67
CA TYR A 1107 22.62 10.60 -21.39
C TYR A 1107 24.16 10.47 -21.55
N ASP A 1108 24.63 10.26 -22.79
CA ASP A 1108 26.05 10.21 -23.18
C ASP A 1108 26.50 11.58 -23.74
N ALA A 1109 26.94 12.53 -22.88
CA ALA A 1109 27.48 13.82 -23.33
C ALA A 1109 28.45 14.49 -22.33
#